data_AF-A0A4D9D1W9-F1
#
_entry.id   AF-A0A4D9D1W9-F1
#
_cell.length_a   1.000
_cell.length_b   1.000
_cell.length_c   1.000
_cell.angle_alpha   90.00
_cell.angle_beta   90.00
_cell.angle_gamma   90.00
#
_symmetry.space_group_name_H-M   'P 1'
#
loop_
_entity.id
_entity.type
_entity.pdbx_description
1 polymer ?
#
loop_
_entity_poly.entity_id
_entity_poly.type
_entity_poly.pdbx_seq_one_letter_code
_entity_poly.pdbx_strand_id
1 'polypeptide(L)'
;MTNGEGTSSDTSVKKCGLVWYKCTDLRTLDHEPLSLAHAENSHVAHLFCFDPRWFGDAGGPSAPGTLKTGPLRARFLLEAVEDLKIRLGGNIIVKLGKPETEVPRLAKALKVDTVYAHREVTSEEVAVVKGVKEGLSKATEGKSQFRELWGSYLYHIDDVPFQSLKQDMPSVFTQFRKAVESKARVRKYLPKPPSMKPAPPRSTDEENTNALPSPLTLEALGFTREEDLGPVLNYASDTRVDPSSVLMFKGGETAGLARLQEYFWDKDLLQKYKETRNGMLGPDYSSKFSPWLATGSISPRVISAEIRKYERERVENDSTYWLFFELIWRDFFRFSAISFGNAFFKLGGPQGNPRKYPWKRDGALYHSWKEGLTGYPLVDANMRELKTTGFMSNRGRQIVASFLTRDMGLEWRLGAYWFEEVLLDYDPCSNYGNWCYAAGVGSDPREDRYFSLPKQGATYDPEARYIKHWCPELRHIPADILLNPARFDGSHQQYHGGTNPEPSWMHEQAAGEAAGAAAQPYPSAAATSHTHQNQQETTPLRGSAPSSVASSAGRPSKHGAMYRPYLRRQDIRRGCCLSIFLAINAVCVLSALSVAVAEILSIVYHGLSPLGIAIRVYGIVFSIGVVFTELGWTQAVRDTWLLQNWISRGAIYTFVGLLSIKQEVEHEARINIVNAFIYCAGLGLIGLGVLYFVMGVFCLKGVRDRRAADYTILKSQAELEEALRRHGDVGKDDLEDAPSTYQAGGGGGFSRVVV
;
A
#
# COMPACT_ATOMS: atom_id res chain seq x y z
N MET A 1 12.62 63.68 -58.33
CA MET A 1 12.98 62.32 -57.89
C MET A 1 12.69 62.24 -56.40
N THR A 2 11.58 61.57 -56.07
CA THR A 2 11.15 61.21 -54.72
C THR A 2 12.08 60.16 -54.16
N ASN A 3 12.59 60.33 -52.94
CA ASN A 3 13.02 59.22 -52.10
C ASN A 3 12.62 59.53 -50.66
N GLY A 4 11.42 59.07 -50.29
CA GLY A 4 11.06 58.80 -48.92
C GLY A 4 11.24 57.31 -48.67
N GLU A 5 12.11 56.96 -47.75
CA GLU A 5 12.16 55.67 -47.06
C GLU A 5 12.19 56.06 -45.58
N GLY A 6 11.09 56.00 -44.84
CA GLY A 6 10.34 54.78 -44.60
C GLY A 6 10.85 54.13 -43.32
N THR A 7 10.83 54.86 -42.21
CA THR A 7 11.03 54.28 -40.87
C THR A 7 9.87 53.30 -40.62
N SER A 8 10.09 52.01 -40.83
CA SER A 8 9.16 50.99 -40.35
C SER A 8 9.24 50.97 -38.83
N SER A 9 8.31 51.69 -38.20
CA SER A 9 7.96 51.44 -36.81
C SER A 9 7.38 50.03 -36.76
N ASP A 10 8.20 49.05 -36.41
CA ASP A 10 7.75 47.71 -36.04
C ASP A 10 6.97 47.83 -34.72
N THR A 11 5.70 48.24 -34.82
CA THR A 11 4.73 48.14 -33.75
C THR A 11 4.34 46.67 -33.62
N SER A 12 5.26 45.82 -33.15
CA SER A 12 4.94 44.47 -32.73
C SER A 12 3.85 44.59 -31.67
N VAL A 13 2.63 44.12 -31.97
CA VAL A 13 1.51 44.16 -31.03
C VAL A 13 1.97 43.49 -29.72
N LYS A 14 2.01 44.27 -28.63
CA LYS A 14 2.48 43.80 -27.32
C LYS A 14 1.51 42.75 -26.79
N LYS A 15 1.87 41.47 -26.93
CA LYS A 15 1.07 40.33 -26.43
C LYS A 15 1.19 40.17 -24.92
N CYS A 16 0.10 39.80 -24.26
CA CYS A 16 -0.01 39.54 -22.82
C CYS A 16 -0.42 38.09 -22.56
N GLY A 17 0.40 37.36 -21.80
CA GLY A 17 0.10 36.00 -21.34
C GLY A 17 -0.39 35.99 -19.88
N LEU A 18 -1.22 35.02 -19.53
CA LEU A 18 -1.59 34.71 -18.15
C LEU A 18 -1.24 33.25 -17.83
N VAL A 19 -0.38 33.01 -16.84
CA VAL A 19 -0.14 31.67 -16.30
C VAL A 19 -1.09 31.44 -15.13
N TRP A 20 -2.03 30.52 -15.29
CA TRP A 20 -2.91 30.08 -14.21
C TRP A 20 -2.35 28.82 -13.56
N TYR A 21 -1.86 28.97 -12.34
CA TYR A 21 -1.40 27.87 -11.50
C TYR A 21 -2.59 27.19 -10.80
N LYS A 22 -2.52 25.87 -10.74
CA LYS A 22 -3.42 24.99 -9.99
C LYS A 22 -2.74 24.57 -8.69
N CYS A 23 -3.49 23.93 -7.80
CA CYS A 23 -2.93 23.38 -6.57
C CYS A 23 -1.99 22.18 -6.81
N THR A 24 -1.80 21.75 -8.07
CA THR A 24 -1.07 20.56 -8.49
C THR A 24 0.18 20.86 -9.33
N ASP A 25 0.57 22.14 -9.47
CA ASP A 25 1.73 22.57 -10.26
C ASP A 25 2.47 23.78 -9.68
N LEU A 26 2.55 23.89 -8.35
CA LEU A 26 3.15 25.02 -7.62
C LEU A 26 4.68 25.06 -7.66
N ARG A 27 5.25 25.14 -8.88
CA ARG A 27 6.69 25.15 -9.14
C ARG A 27 7.05 26.00 -10.35
N THR A 28 8.33 26.32 -10.44
CA THR A 28 8.95 27.05 -11.56
C THR A 28 9.85 26.17 -12.42
N LEU A 29 10.45 25.11 -11.86
CA LEU A 29 11.12 24.08 -12.64
C LEU A 29 10.13 23.16 -13.32
N ASP A 30 10.46 22.70 -14.52
CA ASP A 30 9.66 21.76 -15.28
C ASP A 30 8.20 22.18 -15.46
N HIS A 31 8.00 23.48 -15.73
CA HIS A 31 6.69 24.11 -15.86
C HIS A 31 6.51 24.65 -17.29
N GLU A 32 5.90 23.85 -18.15
CA GLU A 32 5.72 24.19 -19.57
C GLU A 32 4.78 25.39 -19.81
N PRO A 33 3.63 25.54 -19.11
CA PRO A 33 2.81 26.74 -19.21
C PRO A 33 3.57 28.02 -18.91
N LEU A 34 4.49 27.96 -17.93
CA LEU A 34 5.33 29.09 -17.53
C LEU A 34 6.35 29.42 -18.63
N SER A 35 7.00 28.38 -19.16
CA SER A 35 8.02 28.52 -20.19
C SER A 35 7.46 29.10 -21.48
N LEU A 36 6.30 28.59 -21.94
CA LEU A 36 5.65 29.08 -23.15
C LEU A 36 5.10 30.49 -22.98
N ALA A 37 4.49 30.82 -21.84
CA ALA A 37 3.98 32.16 -21.59
C ALA A 37 5.09 33.23 -21.71
N HIS A 38 6.27 32.99 -21.12
CA HIS A 38 7.38 33.95 -21.22
C HIS A 38 8.14 33.92 -22.55
N ALA A 39 8.03 32.85 -23.33
CA ALA A 39 8.60 32.78 -24.67
C ALA A 39 7.75 33.52 -25.71
N GLU A 40 6.42 33.46 -25.58
CA GLU A 40 5.48 33.90 -26.63
C GLU A 40 4.91 35.31 -26.39
N ASN A 41 5.09 35.89 -25.19
CA ASN A 41 4.46 37.14 -24.81
C ASN A 41 5.47 38.23 -24.39
N SER A 42 5.05 39.48 -24.54
CA SER A 42 5.83 40.65 -24.10
C SER A 42 5.65 40.94 -22.61
N HIS A 43 4.47 40.62 -22.08
CA HIS A 43 4.12 40.74 -20.67
C HIS A 43 3.46 39.45 -20.19
N VAL A 44 3.70 39.07 -18.93
CA VAL A 44 3.12 37.86 -18.35
C VAL A 44 2.65 38.13 -16.92
N ALA A 45 1.37 37.86 -16.68
CA ALA A 45 0.78 37.81 -15.35
C ALA A 45 0.72 36.36 -14.85
N HIS A 46 0.72 36.19 -13.53
CA HIS A 46 0.58 34.91 -12.88
C HIS A 46 -0.59 34.97 -11.89
N LEU A 47 -1.39 33.91 -11.85
CA LEU A 47 -2.57 33.84 -10.99
C LEU A 47 -2.64 32.48 -10.29
N PHE A 48 -2.90 32.51 -8.99
CA PHE A 48 -3.37 31.36 -8.21
C PHE A 48 -4.69 31.70 -7.52
N CYS A 49 -5.64 30.78 -7.57
CA CYS A 49 -6.92 30.93 -6.89
C CYS A 49 -7.08 29.83 -5.84
N PHE A 50 -7.25 30.23 -4.57
CA PHE A 50 -7.85 29.38 -3.56
C PHE A 50 -9.33 29.24 -3.87
N ASP A 51 -9.74 28.04 -4.26
CA ASP A 51 -11.14 27.76 -4.60
C ASP A 51 -11.95 27.52 -3.32
N PRO A 52 -13.02 28.30 -3.05
CA PRO A 52 -13.84 28.10 -1.87
C PRO A 52 -14.45 26.70 -1.76
N ARG A 53 -14.59 25.97 -2.88
CA ARG A 53 -15.09 24.58 -2.89
C ARG A 53 -14.17 23.61 -2.16
N TRP A 54 -12.88 23.91 -2.05
CA TRP A 54 -11.91 23.05 -1.37
C TRP A 54 -12.03 23.05 0.15
N PHE A 55 -12.72 24.05 0.71
CA PHE A 55 -12.85 24.23 2.16
C PHE A 55 -14.28 23.95 2.66
N GLY A 56 -15.12 23.37 1.78
CA GLY A 56 -16.47 22.89 2.12
C GLY A 56 -16.50 21.39 2.49
N ASP A 57 -17.70 20.82 2.53
CA ASP A 57 -17.94 19.40 2.82
C ASP A 57 -17.52 18.50 1.64
N ALA A 58 -16.68 17.49 1.92
CA ALA A 58 -16.11 16.55 0.96
C ALA A 58 -17.09 15.49 0.43
N GLY A 59 -18.05 15.08 1.27
CA GLY A 59 -18.88 13.90 1.04
C GLY A 59 -20.37 14.21 0.90
N GLY A 60 -20.78 15.45 1.17
CA GLY A 60 -22.19 15.82 1.27
C GLY A 60 -22.92 14.85 2.22
N PRO A 61 -24.12 14.35 1.87
CA PRO A 61 -24.84 13.38 2.70
C PRO A 61 -24.07 12.07 2.95
N SER A 62 -23.04 11.76 2.15
CA SER A 62 -22.32 10.49 2.22
C SER A 62 -21.18 10.48 3.24
N ALA A 63 -20.68 11.62 3.69
CA ALA A 63 -19.73 11.72 4.80
C ALA A 63 -19.86 13.08 5.51
N PRO A 64 -20.99 13.31 6.22
CA PRO A 64 -21.31 14.62 6.79
C PRO A 64 -20.18 15.11 7.71
N GLY A 65 -19.79 16.37 7.54
CA GLY A 65 -18.78 17.00 8.38
C GLY A 65 -17.33 16.59 8.09
N THR A 66 -17.08 15.88 6.98
CA THR A 66 -15.72 15.63 6.47
C THR A 66 -15.33 16.79 5.56
N LEU A 67 -14.21 17.46 5.83
CA LEU A 67 -13.76 18.60 5.03
C LEU A 67 -13.06 18.13 3.76
N LYS A 68 -13.29 18.84 2.64
CA LYS A 68 -12.61 18.53 1.36
C LYS A 68 -11.11 18.76 1.47
N THR A 69 -10.68 19.74 2.27
CA THR A 69 -9.30 19.97 2.65
C THR A 69 -9.22 20.31 4.13
N GLY A 70 -8.54 19.45 4.90
CA GLY A 70 -8.26 19.69 6.30
C GLY A 70 -7.18 20.75 6.52
N PRO A 71 -7.07 21.25 7.76
CA PRO A 71 -6.21 22.39 8.12
C PRO A 71 -4.72 22.12 7.91
N LEU A 72 -4.25 20.88 8.12
CA LEU A 72 -2.86 20.49 7.89
C LEU A 72 -2.46 20.64 6.41
N ARG A 73 -3.30 20.15 5.49
CA ARG A 73 -3.03 20.29 4.05
C ARG A 73 -3.24 21.73 3.58
N ALA A 74 -4.23 22.44 4.13
CA ALA A 74 -4.44 23.86 3.83
C ALA A 74 -3.19 24.68 4.20
N ARG A 75 -2.57 24.45 5.37
CA ARG A 75 -1.30 25.07 5.76
C ARG A 75 -0.20 24.76 4.75
N PHE A 76 0.00 23.49 4.40
CA PHE A 76 1.03 23.08 3.45
C PHE A 76 0.83 23.75 2.07
N LEU A 77 -0.42 23.90 1.64
CA LEU A 77 -0.76 24.60 0.40
C LEU A 77 -0.45 26.10 0.48
N LEU A 78 -0.78 26.77 1.59
CA LEU A 78 -0.43 28.19 1.82
C LEU A 78 1.09 28.41 1.74
N GLU A 79 1.87 27.56 2.41
CA GLU A 79 3.32 27.59 2.38
C GLU A 79 3.87 27.38 0.95
N ALA A 80 3.26 26.48 0.17
CA ALA A 80 3.66 26.25 -1.22
C ALA A 80 3.37 27.44 -2.14
N VAL A 81 2.24 28.12 -1.94
CA VAL A 81 1.89 29.33 -2.70
C VAL A 81 2.81 30.50 -2.33
N GLU A 82 3.16 30.66 -1.06
CA GLU A 82 4.11 31.71 -0.65
C GLU A 82 5.53 31.45 -1.20
N ASP A 83 5.98 30.19 -1.21
CA ASP A 83 7.25 29.82 -1.87
C ASP A 83 7.21 30.12 -3.37
N LEU A 84 6.11 29.77 -4.07
CA LEU A 84 5.94 30.09 -5.48
C LEU A 84 5.99 31.61 -5.73
N LYS A 85 5.34 32.39 -4.88
CA LYS A 85 5.37 33.86 -4.93
C LYS A 85 6.79 34.41 -4.80
N ILE A 86 7.59 33.89 -3.86
CA ILE A 86 9.01 34.26 -3.74
C ILE A 86 9.78 33.88 -5.01
N ARG A 87 9.58 32.67 -5.54
CA ARG A 87 10.29 32.20 -6.75
C ARG A 87 9.93 32.95 -8.03
N LEU A 88 8.75 33.57 -8.06
CA LEU A 88 8.31 34.48 -9.13
C LEU A 88 8.67 35.96 -8.86
N GLY A 89 9.46 36.25 -7.81
CA GLY A 89 9.88 37.61 -7.46
C GLY A 89 8.72 38.50 -6.99
N GLY A 90 7.70 37.92 -6.36
CA GLY A 90 6.48 38.60 -5.94
C GLY A 90 5.48 38.88 -7.07
N ASN A 91 5.78 38.46 -8.30
CA ASN A 91 4.91 38.66 -9.45
C ASN A 91 3.86 37.54 -9.59
N ILE A 92 2.96 37.41 -8.61
CA ILE A 92 1.80 36.54 -8.68
C ILE A 92 0.61 37.17 -7.94
N ILE A 93 -0.56 37.06 -8.55
CA ILE A 93 -1.84 37.48 -7.98
C ILE A 93 -2.44 36.25 -7.29
N VAL A 94 -2.76 36.37 -6.00
CA VAL A 94 -3.34 35.30 -5.20
C VAL A 94 -4.74 35.72 -4.78
N LYS A 95 -5.74 34.92 -5.14
CA LYS A 95 -7.15 35.23 -4.87
C LYS A 95 -7.86 34.12 -4.11
N LEU A 96 -8.88 34.49 -3.35
CA LEU A 96 -9.89 33.56 -2.82
C LEU A 96 -11.15 33.67 -3.69
N GLY A 97 -11.36 32.70 -4.57
CA GLY A 97 -12.47 32.77 -5.52
C GLY A 97 -12.48 31.61 -6.50
N LYS A 98 -13.63 31.42 -7.16
CA LYS A 98 -13.79 30.37 -8.17
C LYS A 98 -12.96 30.70 -9.42
N PRO A 99 -12.09 29.80 -9.92
CA PRO A 99 -11.26 30.08 -11.09
C PRO A 99 -12.07 30.45 -12.34
N GLU A 100 -13.25 29.84 -12.55
CA GLU A 100 -14.16 30.15 -13.66
C GLU A 100 -14.74 31.57 -13.62
N THR A 101 -14.54 32.29 -12.52
CA THR A 101 -14.90 33.72 -12.38
C THR A 101 -13.65 34.60 -12.42
N GLU A 102 -12.62 34.25 -11.63
CA GLU A 102 -11.43 35.09 -11.48
C GLU A 102 -10.52 35.09 -12.70
N VAL A 103 -10.31 33.93 -13.36
CA VAL A 103 -9.46 33.83 -14.55
C VAL A 103 -10.02 34.68 -15.70
N PRO A 104 -11.32 34.56 -16.08
CA PRO A 104 -11.89 35.40 -17.13
C PRO A 104 -11.89 36.90 -16.79
N ARG A 105 -12.17 37.24 -15.52
CA ARG A 105 -12.20 38.62 -15.05
C ARG A 105 -10.83 39.28 -15.21
N LEU A 106 -9.78 38.61 -14.72
CA LEU A 106 -8.41 39.10 -14.84
C LEU A 106 -7.95 39.13 -16.30
N ALA A 107 -8.30 38.12 -17.10
CA ALA A 107 -7.95 38.08 -18.51
C ALA A 107 -8.54 39.28 -19.29
N LYS A 108 -9.79 39.66 -18.99
CA LYS A 108 -10.43 40.86 -19.57
C LYS A 108 -9.73 42.14 -19.13
N ALA A 109 -9.47 42.29 -17.83
CA ALA A 109 -8.84 43.49 -17.26
C ALA A 109 -7.44 43.74 -17.84
N LEU A 110 -6.64 42.69 -17.97
CA LEU A 110 -5.26 42.75 -18.45
C LEU A 110 -5.13 42.64 -19.98
N LYS A 111 -6.26 42.51 -20.71
CA LYS A 111 -6.28 42.29 -22.17
C LYS A 111 -5.38 41.11 -22.58
N VAL A 112 -5.52 39.98 -21.87
CA VAL A 112 -4.71 38.77 -22.08
C VAL A 112 -5.00 38.17 -23.45
N ASP A 113 -3.97 37.86 -24.23
CA ASP A 113 -4.10 37.15 -25.49
C ASP A 113 -4.22 35.63 -25.27
N THR A 114 -3.49 35.08 -24.31
CA THR A 114 -3.47 33.62 -24.06
C THR A 114 -3.34 33.30 -22.57
N VAL A 115 -4.23 32.44 -22.08
CA VAL A 115 -4.16 31.80 -20.77
C VAL A 115 -3.49 30.45 -20.91
N TYR A 116 -2.44 30.19 -20.12
CA TYR A 116 -1.68 28.94 -20.09
C TYR A 116 -1.92 28.24 -18.75
N ALA A 117 -2.25 26.95 -18.79
CA ALA A 117 -2.46 26.13 -17.59
C ALA A 117 -2.08 24.67 -17.85
N HIS A 118 -1.73 23.92 -16.80
CA HIS A 118 -1.64 22.47 -16.91
C HIS A 118 -3.01 21.81 -17.00
N ARG A 119 -3.05 20.64 -17.63
CA ARG A 119 -4.23 19.78 -17.75
C ARG A 119 -4.46 18.96 -16.49
N GLU A 120 -5.74 18.83 -16.12
CA GLU A 120 -6.20 17.90 -15.09
C GLU A 120 -7.21 16.91 -15.68
N VAL A 121 -7.43 15.80 -14.96
CA VAL A 121 -8.17 14.63 -15.52
C VAL A 121 -9.36 14.17 -14.69
N THR A 122 -9.46 14.62 -13.44
CA THR A 122 -10.55 14.28 -12.51
C THR A 122 -11.73 15.23 -12.68
N SER A 123 -12.93 14.75 -12.33
CA SER A 123 -14.19 15.39 -12.75
C SER A 123 -14.38 16.81 -12.22
N GLU A 124 -13.95 17.08 -10.99
CA GLU A 124 -14.09 18.40 -10.38
C GLU A 124 -13.20 19.41 -11.12
N GLU A 125 -11.93 19.07 -11.32
CA GLU A 125 -10.95 19.92 -12.00
C GLU A 125 -11.30 20.13 -13.48
N VAL A 126 -11.79 19.09 -14.17
CA VAL A 126 -12.25 19.20 -15.56
C VAL A 126 -13.47 20.12 -15.67
N ALA A 127 -14.40 20.08 -14.69
CA ALA A 127 -15.54 20.98 -14.66
C ALA A 127 -15.11 22.44 -14.45
N VAL A 128 -14.13 22.69 -13.58
CA VAL A 128 -13.54 24.04 -13.39
C VAL A 128 -12.90 24.54 -14.68
N VAL A 129 -12.05 23.73 -15.33
CA VAL A 129 -11.40 24.12 -16.60
C VAL A 129 -12.44 24.41 -17.68
N LYS A 130 -13.51 23.62 -17.77
CA LYS A 130 -14.63 23.90 -18.69
C LYS A 130 -15.28 25.26 -18.39
N GLY A 131 -15.58 25.53 -17.12
CA GLY A 131 -16.12 26.83 -16.69
C GLY A 131 -15.20 28.00 -17.02
N VAL A 132 -13.88 27.85 -16.82
CA VAL A 132 -12.88 28.85 -17.19
C VAL A 132 -12.88 29.11 -18.69
N LYS A 133 -12.89 28.07 -19.54
CA LYS A 133 -12.93 28.22 -21.00
C LYS A 133 -14.18 28.96 -21.47
N GLU A 134 -15.35 28.60 -20.93
CA GLU A 134 -16.62 29.27 -21.24
C GLU A 134 -16.65 30.72 -20.76
N GLY A 135 -16.20 30.96 -19.52
CA GLY A 135 -16.12 32.29 -18.94
C GLY A 135 -15.14 33.20 -19.69
N LEU A 136 -13.97 32.66 -20.07
CA LEU A 136 -12.93 33.39 -20.81
C LEU A 136 -13.43 33.85 -22.17
N SER A 137 -14.06 32.94 -22.93
CA SER A 137 -14.66 33.26 -24.22
C SER A 137 -15.70 34.38 -24.11
N LYS A 138 -16.59 34.32 -23.11
CA LYS A 138 -17.60 35.36 -22.87
C LYS A 138 -16.98 36.70 -22.45
N ALA A 139 -16.06 36.70 -21.48
CA ALA A 139 -15.49 37.92 -20.91
C ALA A 139 -14.62 38.70 -21.90
N THR A 140 -14.01 38.01 -22.86
CA THR A 140 -13.03 38.55 -23.81
C THR A 140 -13.55 38.62 -25.24
N GLU A 141 -14.85 38.37 -25.45
CA GLU A 141 -15.49 38.35 -26.77
C GLU A 141 -14.79 37.38 -27.75
N GLY A 142 -14.28 36.26 -27.23
CA GLY A 142 -13.56 35.25 -28.00
C GLY A 142 -12.15 35.65 -28.43
N LYS A 143 -11.62 36.80 -27.98
CA LYS A 143 -10.28 37.29 -28.37
C LYS A 143 -9.16 36.49 -27.69
N SER A 144 -9.37 36.04 -26.45
CA SER A 144 -8.35 35.32 -25.68
C SER A 144 -8.38 33.82 -25.96
N GLN A 145 -7.21 33.22 -26.09
CA GLN A 145 -7.02 31.77 -26.24
C GLN A 145 -6.79 31.09 -24.88
N PHE A 146 -7.11 29.80 -24.80
CA PHE A 146 -6.79 28.95 -23.64
C PHE A 146 -5.93 27.77 -24.08
N ARG A 147 -4.69 27.69 -23.59
CA ARG A 147 -3.75 26.61 -23.88
C ARG A 147 -3.57 25.72 -22.66
N GLU A 148 -3.98 24.47 -22.81
CA GLU A 148 -3.90 23.44 -21.78
C GLU A 148 -2.78 22.45 -22.12
N LEU A 149 -1.85 22.23 -21.19
CA LEU A 149 -0.61 21.48 -21.43
C LEU A 149 -0.44 20.33 -20.44
N TRP A 150 0.21 19.25 -20.86
CA TRP A 150 0.42 18.07 -20.00
C TRP A 150 1.77 18.19 -19.26
N GLY A 151 1.75 18.25 -17.93
CA GLY A 151 3.00 18.42 -17.15
C GLY A 151 3.05 17.73 -15.78
N SER A 152 2.05 16.92 -15.43
CA SER A 152 1.97 16.26 -14.12
C SER A 152 2.49 14.82 -14.12
N TYR A 153 3.01 14.32 -15.25
CA TYR A 153 3.33 12.91 -15.48
C TYR A 153 4.84 12.67 -15.56
N LEU A 154 5.29 11.46 -15.18
CA LEU A 154 6.65 11.00 -15.43
C LEU A 154 6.84 10.68 -16.93
N TYR A 155 5.97 9.84 -17.49
CA TYR A 155 5.89 9.58 -18.91
C TYR A 155 4.88 10.52 -19.55
N HIS A 156 5.32 11.30 -20.54
CA HIS A 156 4.43 12.21 -21.22
C HIS A 156 3.33 11.42 -21.96
N ILE A 157 2.10 11.94 -21.98
CA ILE A 157 0.93 11.26 -22.55
C ILE A 157 1.10 10.94 -24.04
N ASP A 158 1.85 11.76 -24.78
CA ASP A 158 2.11 11.52 -26.20
C ASP A 158 3.24 10.49 -26.46
N ASP A 159 3.98 10.11 -25.42
CA ASP A 159 5.13 9.18 -25.55
C ASP A 159 4.78 7.76 -25.10
N VAL A 160 3.62 7.55 -24.47
CA VAL A 160 3.20 6.21 -24.02
C VAL A 160 2.67 5.38 -25.20
N PRO A 161 2.81 4.04 -25.16
CA PRO A 161 2.49 3.18 -26.31
C PRO A 161 0.99 2.86 -26.45
N PHE A 162 0.12 3.74 -25.96
CA PHE A 162 -1.33 3.56 -25.94
C PHE A 162 -1.94 4.58 -26.89
N GLN A 163 -2.60 4.13 -27.97
CA GLN A 163 -3.22 5.05 -28.93
C GLN A 163 -4.48 5.68 -28.35
N SER A 164 -5.26 4.87 -27.63
CA SER A 164 -6.45 5.29 -26.90
C SER A 164 -6.31 4.87 -25.45
N LEU A 165 -6.11 5.83 -24.55
CA LEU A 165 -6.08 5.53 -23.11
C LEU A 165 -7.39 4.92 -22.59
N LYS A 166 -8.51 5.08 -23.30
CA LYS A 166 -9.80 4.49 -22.91
C LYS A 166 -9.90 3.00 -23.29
N GLN A 167 -9.20 2.57 -24.35
CA GLN A 167 -9.32 1.23 -24.91
C GLN A 167 -8.07 0.37 -24.65
N ASP A 168 -6.89 0.97 -24.75
CA ASP A 168 -5.61 0.26 -24.78
C ASP A 168 -4.91 0.25 -23.40
N MET A 169 -5.36 1.07 -22.45
CA MET A 169 -4.71 1.21 -21.15
C MET A 169 -4.84 -0.10 -20.36
N PRO A 170 -3.72 -0.78 -20.02
CA PRO A 170 -3.78 -2.04 -19.29
C PRO A 170 -4.33 -1.86 -17.88
N SER A 171 -5.41 -2.56 -17.56
CA SER A 171 -6.03 -2.48 -16.22
C SER A 171 -5.13 -3.00 -15.09
N VAL A 172 -4.11 -3.81 -15.40
CA VAL A 172 -3.15 -4.36 -14.45
C VAL A 172 -1.82 -3.60 -14.50
N PHE A 173 -1.36 -3.09 -13.35
CA PHE A 173 -0.12 -2.30 -13.24
C PHE A 173 1.11 -2.95 -13.88
N THR A 174 1.34 -4.25 -13.66
CA THR A 174 2.53 -4.94 -14.21
C THR A 174 2.55 -4.90 -15.74
N GLN A 175 1.39 -4.93 -16.39
CA GLN A 175 1.28 -4.83 -17.84
C GLN A 175 1.55 -3.39 -18.31
N PHE A 176 0.96 -2.40 -17.62
CA PHE A 176 1.24 -0.98 -17.86
C PHE A 176 2.73 -0.66 -17.74
N ARG A 177 3.36 -1.04 -16.62
CA ARG A 177 4.79 -0.83 -16.35
C ARG A 177 5.66 -1.41 -17.48
N LYS A 178 5.45 -2.69 -17.82
CA LYS A 178 6.22 -3.35 -18.90
C LYS A 178 6.05 -2.63 -20.24
N ALA A 179 4.86 -2.13 -20.54
CA ALA A 179 4.60 -1.39 -21.78
C ALA A 179 5.36 -0.04 -21.81
N VAL A 180 5.27 0.77 -20.76
CA VAL A 180 5.93 2.08 -20.74
C VAL A 180 7.45 1.97 -20.61
N GLU A 181 7.98 1.03 -19.82
CA GLU A 181 9.43 0.84 -19.70
C GLU A 181 10.07 0.37 -21.02
N SER A 182 9.37 -0.47 -21.79
CA SER A 182 9.90 -0.98 -23.06
C SER A 182 9.79 0.03 -24.20
N LYS A 183 8.69 0.78 -24.28
CA LYS A 183 8.34 1.57 -25.47
C LYS A 183 8.37 3.09 -25.28
N ALA A 184 8.40 3.59 -24.05
CA ALA A 184 8.42 5.03 -23.76
C ALA A 184 9.75 5.46 -23.13
N ARG A 185 9.99 6.77 -23.11
CA ARG A 185 11.15 7.39 -22.45
C ARG A 185 10.67 8.60 -21.63
N VAL A 186 11.32 8.82 -20.49
CA VAL A 186 11.07 10.01 -19.67
C VAL A 186 11.72 11.21 -20.36
N ARG A 187 10.94 12.23 -20.68
CA ARG A 187 11.45 13.47 -21.28
C ARG A 187 12.37 14.20 -20.30
N LYS A 188 13.36 14.92 -20.82
CA LYS A 188 14.16 15.86 -20.00
C LYS A 188 13.24 16.92 -19.42
N TYR A 189 13.44 17.25 -18.15
CA TYR A 189 12.66 18.31 -17.50
C TYR A 189 13.08 19.69 -18.01
N LEU A 190 12.15 20.64 -18.02
CA LEU A 190 12.40 22.01 -18.47
C LEU A 190 13.08 22.84 -17.37
N PRO A 191 14.12 23.64 -17.66
CA PRO A 191 14.64 24.59 -16.68
C PRO A 191 13.64 25.74 -16.47
N LYS A 192 13.76 26.45 -15.35
CA LYS A 192 13.09 27.74 -15.16
C LYS A 192 13.51 28.71 -16.28
N PRO A 193 12.60 29.50 -16.87
CA PRO A 193 12.98 30.49 -17.87
C PRO A 193 14.09 31.42 -17.35
N PRO A 194 15.18 31.62 -18.12
CA PRO A 194 16.33 32.41 -17.67
C PRO A 194 16.00 33.89 -17.49
N SER A 195 15.06 34.40 -18.29
CA SER A 195 14.54 35.77 -18.18
C SER A 195 13.02 35.70 -18.13
N MET A 196 12.44 36.15 -17.02
CA MET A 196 11.00 36.31 -16.86
C MET A 196 10.57 37.65 -17.48
N LYS A 197 9.50 37.62 -18.27
CA LYS A 197 8.87 38.85 -18.82
C LYS A 197 8.16 39.62 -17.70
N PRO A 198 8.11 40.96 -17.77
CA PRO A 198 7.46 41.77 -16.74
C PRO A 198 5.94 41.54 -16.72
N ALA A 199 5.32 41.87 -15.59
CA ALA A 199 3.86 41.95 -15.49
C ALA A 199 3.31 43.04 -16.41
N PRO A 200 2.11 42.88 -16.99
CA PRO A 200 1.42 43.98 -17.67
C PRO A 200 1.18 45.15 -16.69
N PRO A 201 1.07 46.40 -17.20
CA PRO A 201 0.71 47.56 -16.38
C PRO A 201 -0.61 47.31 -15.61
N ARG A 202 -0.57 47.52 -14.30
CA ARG A 202 -1.63 47.10 -13.37
C ARG A 202 -2.69 48.19 -13.20
N SER A 203 -3.98 47.84 -13.30
CA SER A 203 -5.07 48.66 -12.76
C SER A 203 -5.45 48.13 -11.37
N THR A 204 -5.45 48.97 -10.35
CA THR A 204 -5.56 48.58 -8.93
C THR A 204 -6.85 47.85 -8.56
N ASP A 205 -7.97 48.14 -9.23
CA ASP A 205 -9.29 47.71 -8.74
C ASP A 205 -9.57 46.22 -9.01
N GLU A 206 -9.15 45.73 -10.18
CA GLU A 206 -9.41 44.35 -10.64
C GLU A 206 -8.41 43.32 -10.07
N GLU A 207 -7.24 43.77 -9.60
CA GLU A 207 -6.30 42.91 -8.88
C GLU A 207 -6.72 42.75 -7.42
N ASN A 208 -7.16 43.83 -6.77
CA ASN A 208 -7.47 43.85 -5.33
C ASN A 208 -8.78 43.14 -4.96
N THR A 209 -9.76 43.01 -5.87
CA THR A 209 -10.98 42.28 -5.53
C THR A 209 -10.65 40.81 -5.28
N ASN A 210 -11.09 40.30 -4.12
CA ASN A 210 -10.85 38.93 -3.65
C ASN A 210 -9.37 38.57 -3.51
N ALA A 211 -8.46 39.55 -3.54
CA ALA A 211 -7.05 39.31 -3.25
C ALA A 211 -6.88 38.92 -1.78
N LEU A 212 -6.05 37.92 -1.53
CA LEU A 212 -5.68 37.56 -0.17
C LEU A 212 -4.54 38.47 0.33
N PRO A 213 -4.64 39.02 1.55
CA PRO A 213 -3.56 39.79 2.13
C PRO A 213 -2.34 38.89 2.35
N SER A 214 -1.15 39.49 2.33
CA SER A 214 0.07 38.82 2.77
C SER A 214 0.35 39.19 4.24
N PRO A 215 0.76 38.24 5.11
CA PRO A 215 0.96 36.81 4.82
C PRO A 215 -0.36 36.06 4.61
N LEU A 216 -0.33 35.00 3.79
CA LEU A 216 -1.47 34.11 3.61
C LEU A 216 -1.71 33.30 4.90
N THR A 217 -2.95 33.27 5.39
CA THR A 217 -3.28 32.61 6.66
C THR A 217 -4.43 31.61 6.54
N LEU A 218 -4.56 30.72 7.52
CA LEU A 218 -5.63 29.73 7.60
C LEU A 218 -7.00 30.39 7.87
N GLU A 219 -7.02 31.45 8.65
CA GLU A 219 -8.22 32.23 8.94
C GLU A 219 -8.80 32.83 7.67
N ALA A 220 -7.94 33.28 6.74
CA ALA A 220 -8.36 33.78 5.45
C ALA A 220 -9.00 32.71 4.55
N LEU A 221 -8.78 31.43 4.83
CA LEU A 221 -9.44 30.29 4.17
C LEU A 221 -10.67 29.78 4.93
N GLY A 222 -11.04 30.41 6.05
CA GLY A 222 -12.21 30.05 6.85
C GLY A 222 -11.92 29.14 8.05
N PHE A 223 -10.66 28.78 8.31
CA PHE A 223 -10.29 28.01 9.50
C PHE A 223 -10.07 28.96 10.69
N THR A 224 -11.13 29.25 11.43
CA THR A 224 -11.10 30.19 12.57
C THR A 224 -11.39 29.51 13.91
N ARG A 225 -11.87 28.26 13.90
CA ARG A 225 -12.23 27.54 15.12
C ARG A 225 -11.01 26.88 15.74
N GLU A 226 -10.99 26.80 17.06
CA GLU A 226 -9.91 26.15 17.82
C GLU A 226 -9.73 24.68 17.42
N GLU A 227 -10.82 23.97 17.13
CA GLU A 227 -10.80 22.58 16.64
C GLU A 227 -10.14 22.41 15.26
N ASP A 228 -10.24 23.43 14.38
CA ASP A 228 -9.58 23.43 13.07
C ASP A 228 -8.08 23.76 13.22
N LEU A 229 -7.74 24.67 14.13
CA LEU A 229 -6.37 25.11 14.37
C LEU A 229 -5.59 24.15 15.27
N GLY A 230 -6.26 23.41 16.15
CA GLY A 230 -5.67 22.49 17.12
C GLY A 230 -4.69 21.48 16.49
N PRO A 231 -5.05 20.75 15.42
CA PRO A 231 -4.10 19.88 14.71
C PRO A 231 -2.85 20.62 14.22
N VAL A 232 -2.99 21.84 13.71
CA VAL A 232 -1.88 22.65 13.19
C VAL A 232 -1.01 23.19 14.33
N LEU A 233 -1.62 23.67 15.41
CA LEU A 233 -0.93 24.19 16.58
C LEU A 233 -0.15 23.08 17.28
N ASN A 234 -0.76 21.90 17.48
CA ASN A 234 -0.09 20.73 18.04
C ASN A 234 1.06 20.24 17.15
N TYR A 235 0.87 20.30 15.83
CA TYR A 235 1.93 19.99 14.88
C TYR A 235 3.09 20.99 14.95
N ALA A 236 2.80 22.30 14.98
CA ALA A 236 3.81 23.36 14.99
C ALA A 236 4.55 23.49 16.34
N SER A 237 3.89 23.12 17.45
CA SER A 237 4.44 23.18 18.81
C SER A 237 5.08 21.87 19.26
N ASP A 238 5.20 20.88 18.38
CA ASP A 238 5.86 19.60 18.66
C ASP A 238 7.37 19.81 18.90
N THR A 239 7.69 20.12 20.15
CA THR A 239 9.04 20.38 20.68
C THR A 239 9.63 19.15 21.37
N ARG A 240 8.99 17.98 21.23
CA ARG A 240 9.49 16.72 21.81
C ARG A 240 10.89 16.41 21.27
N VAL A 241 11.74 15.84 22.13
CA VAL A 241 13.09 15.36 21.77
C VAL A 241 13.03 14.33 20.62
N ASP A 242 11.91 13.62 20.50
CA ASP A 242 11.51 12.78 19.36
C ASP A 242 10.18 13.32 18.81
N PRO A 243 10.17 14.15 17.75
CA PRO A 243 8.96 14.69 17.16
C PRO A 243 8.03 13.56 16.73
N SER A 244 6.73 13.70 16.96
CA SER A 244 5.75 12.70 16.50
C SER A 244 5.71 12.60 14.99
N SER A 245 5.86 13.71 14.29
CA SER A 245 5.81 13.69 12.83
C SER A 245 7.11 13.14 12.23
N VAL A 246 6.98 12.30 11.21
CA VAL A 246 8.12 11.77 10.45
C VAL A 246 9.00 12.88 9.85
N LEU A 247 8.43 14.05 9.59
CA LEU A 247 9.11 15.28 9.16
C LEU A 247 8.29 16.49 9.63
N MET A 248 8.95 17.63 9.83
CA MET A 248 8.27 18.93 9.85
C MET A 248 8.04 19.38 8.40
N PHE A 249 6.94 18.94 7.81
CA PHE A 249 6.56 19.24 6.43
C PHE A 249 6.31 20.73 6.25
N LYS A 250 7.09 21.31 5.33
CA LYS A 250 6.95 22.67 4.83
C LYS A 250 6.61 22.63 3.33
N GLY A 251 5.57 23.34 2.94
CA GLY A 251 5.16 23.50 1.54
C GLY A 251 6.19 24.22 0.68
N GLY A 252 6.13 23.98 -0.64
CA GLY A 252 6.89 24.73 -1.64
C GLY A 252 7.98 23.95 -2.35
N GLU A 253 8.33 24.42 -3.55
CA GLU A 253 9.37 23.85 -4.41
C GLU A 253 10.74 23.89 -3.72
N THR A 254 11.03 24.96 -2.97
CA THR A 254 12.29 25.09 -2.23
C THR A 254 12.45 23.98 -1.18
N ALA A 255 11.42 23.74 -0.38
CA ALA A 255 11.44 22.67 0.63
C ALA A 255 11.47 21.27 0.01
N GLY A 256 10.75 21.06 -1.11
CA GLY A 256 10.75 19.79 -1.84
C GLY A 256 12.11 19.44 -2.43
N LEU A 257 12.80 20.42 -3.04
CA LEU A 257 14.16 20.24 -3.56
C LEU A 257 15.18 20.05 -2.43
N ALA A 258 15.03 20.75 -1.30
CA ALA A 258 15.88 20.55 -0.13
C ALA A 258 15.73 19.13 0.44
N ARG A 259 14.50 18.60 0.51
CA ARG A 259 14.27 17.20 0.94
C ARG A 259 14.86 16.19 -0.05
N LEU A 260 14.81 16.47 -1.37
CA LEU A 260 15.50 15.65 -2.36
C LEU A 260 17.00 15.63 -2.12
N GLN A 261 17.60 16.81 -1.95
CA GLN A 261 19.02 16.97 -1.66
C GLN A 261 19.43 16.20 -0.40
N GLU A 262 18.68 16.38 0.69
CA GLU A 262 18.93 15.71 1.96
C GLU A 262 18.87 14.18 1.82
N TYR A 263 17.79 13.65 1.21
CA TYR A 263 17.54 12.21 1.14
C TYR A 263 18.48 11.49 0.16
N PHE A 264 18.70 12.06 -1.03
CA PHE A 264 19.56 11.44 -2.04
C PHE A 264 21.02 11.67 -1.73
N TRP A 265 21.41 12.92 -1.49
CA TRP A 265 22.81 13.31 -1.58
C TRP A 265 23.44 13.43 -0.20
N ASP A 266 22.82 14.15 0.73
CA ASP A 266 23.47 14.44 2.01
C ASP A 266 23.49 13.20 2.93
N LYS A 267 22.38 12.44 2.97
CA LYS A 267 22.26 11.21 3.78
C LYS A 267 22.50 9.91 3.01
N ASP A 268 22.63 9.97 1.68
CA ASP A 268 22.94 8.82 0.82
C ASP A 268 21.95 7.64 0.97
N LEU A 269 20.65 7.93 1.10
CA LEU A 269 19.64 6.93 1.48
C LEU A 269 18.97 6.23 0.30
N LEU A 270 19.08 6.77 -0.92
CA LEU A 270 18.43 6.20 -2.10
C LEU A 270 18.87 4.75 -2.36
N GLN A 271 20.14 4.42 -2.11
CA GLN A 271 20.67 3.06 -2.26
C GLN A 271 20.03 2.00 -1.34
N LYS A 272 19.30 2.41 -0.28
CA LYS A 272 18.65 1.52 0.71
C LYS A 272 17.12 1.55 0.64
N TYR A 273 16.56 2.26 -0.34
CA TYR A 273 15.13 2.57 -0.40
C TYR A 273 14.24 1.31 -0.41
N LYS A 274 14.57 0.26 -1.17
CA LYS A 274 13.77 -0.97 -1.26
C LYS A 274 13.74 -1.72 0.08
N GLU A 275 14.84 -1.72 0.81
CA GLU A 275 14.96 -2.36 2.11
C GLU A 275 14.17 -1.59 3.18
N THR A 276 14.20 -0.26 3.13
CA THR A 276 13.64 0.58 4.20
C THR A 276 12.19 1.01 3.97
N ARG A 277 11.67 1.04 2.72
CA ARG A 277 10.36 1.65 2.37
C ARG A 277 9.14 1.16 3.14
N ASN A 278 9.22 0.00 3.79
CA ASN A 278 8.14 -0.54 4.63
C ASN A 278 8.23 -0.13 6.11
N GLY A 279 9.25 0.64 6.49
CA GLY A 279 9.36 1.23 7.83
C GLY A 279 8.21 2.19 8.12
N MET A 280 7.98 2.43 9.42
CA MET A 280 6.88 3.27 9.91
C MET A 280 7.35 4.34 10.91
N LEU A 281 8.62 4.30 11.34
CA LEU A 281 9.21 5.30 12.23
C LEU A 281 10.38 6.02 11.58
N GLY A 282 10.44 7.33 11.80
CA GLY A 282 11.53 8.21 11.37
C GLY A 282 11.40 8.76 9.95
N PRO A 283 12.19 9.80 9.61
CA PRO A 283 12.14 10.44 8.30
C PRO A 283 12.66 9.55 7.18
N ASP A 284 13.62 8.68 7.47
CA ASP A 284 14.58 8.18 6.49
C ASP A 284 14.23 6.82 5.87
N TYR A 285 13.15 6.18 6.34
CA TYR A 285 12.70 4.92 5.76
C TYR A 285 12.18 5.05 4.32
N SER A 286 11.80 6.25 3.89
CA SER A 286 11.35 6.56 2.53
C SER A 286 11.64 8.02 2.19
N SER A 287 11.49 8.39 0.91
CA SER A 287 11.81 9.75 0.45
C SER A 287 10.96 10.86 1.07
N LYS A 288 9.70 10.54 1.43
CA LYS A 288 8.67 11.48 1.88
C LYS A 288 8.29 12.56 0.84
N PHE A 289 8.59 12.35 -0.45
CA PHE A 289 8.32 13.34 -1.50
C PHE A 289 6.83 13.58 -1.82
N SER A 290 5.93 12.76 -1.29
CA SER A 290 4.54 12.71 -1.72
C SER A 290 3.76 14.02 -1.57
N PRO A 291 3.90 14.84 -0.49
CA PRO A 291 3.19 16.13 -0.41
C PRO A 291 3.62 17.12 -1.50
N TRP A 292 4.92 17.17 -1.80
CA TRP A 292 5.46 18.03 -2.86
C TRP A 292 5.10 17.53 -4.27
N LEU A 293 4.96 16.21 -4.46
CA LEU A 293 4.47 15.63 -5.72
C LEU A 293 2.96 15.87 -5.92
N ALA A 294 2.17 15.84 -4.84
CA ALA A 294 0.74 16.08 -4.87
C ALA A 294 0.42 17.55 -5.20
N THR A 295 1.13 18.49 -4.57
CA THR A 295 1.01 19.93 -4.86
C THR A 295 1.72 20.36 -6.15
N GLY A 296 2.46 19.45 -6.78
CA GLY A 296 3.33 19.74 -7.91
C GLY A 296 4.47 20.71 -7.62
N SER A 297 4.81 20.91 -6.34
CA SER A 297 6.00 21.64 -5.89
C SER A 297 7.29 20.98 -6.37
N ILE A 298 7.29 19.66 -6.62
CA ILE A 298 8.40 18.96 -7.29
C ILE A 298 7.87 18.15 -8.46
N SER A 299 8.60 18.19 -9.59
CA SER A 299 8.25 17.40 -10.77
C SER A 299 8.74 15.95 -10.65
N PRO A 300 7.95 14.95 -11.07
CA PRO A 300 8.42 13.57 -11.16
C PRO A 300 9.59 13.40 -12.14
N ARG A 301 9.68 14.24 -13.19
CA ARG A 301 10.80 14.22 -14.14
C ARG A 301 12.10 14.74 -13.53
N VAL A 302 12.00 15.71 -12.61
CA VAL A 302 13.17 16.18 -11.83
C VAL A 302 13.68 15.06 -10.93
N ILE A 303 12.78 14.39 -10.17
CA ILE A 303 13.17 13.26 -9.32
C ILE A 303 13.80 12.14 -10.18
N SER A 304 13.20 11.81 -11.32
CA SER A 304 13.75 10.78 -12.21
C SER A 304 15.15 11.16 -12.74
N ALA A 305 15.38 12.41 -13.10
CA ALA A 305 16.69 12.86 -13.55
C ALA A 305 17.73 12.78 -12.42
N GLU A 306 17.34 13.12 -11.19
CA GLU A 306 18.19 13.01 -10.01
C GLU A 306 18.49 11.55 -9.62
N ILE A 307 17.54 10.63 -9.79
CA ILE A 307 17.80 9.17 -9.65
C ILE A 307 18.88 8.76 -10.66
N ARG A 308 18.73 9.12 -11.94
CA ARG A 308 19.73 8.79 -12.97
C ARG A 308 21.09 9.42 -12.70
N LYS A 309 21.11 10.63 -12.11
CA LYS A 309 22.34 11.29 -11.70
C LYS A 309 23.01 10.54 -10.55
N TYR A 310 22.25 10.19 -9.51
CA TYR A 310 22.72 9.38 -8.40
C TYR A 310 23.27 8.03 -8.86
N GLU A 311 22.60 7.34 -9.78
CA GLU A 311 23.04 6.05 -10.33
C GLU A 311 24.41 6.15 -11.03
N ARG A 312 24.67 7.26 -11.73
CA ARG A 312 25.96 7.52 -12.39
C ARG A 312 27.07 7.90 -11.41
N GLU A 313 26.74 8.67 -10.38
CA GLU A 313 27.71 9.27 -9.46
C GLU A 313 27.99 8.41 -8.22
N ARG A 314 27.06 7.52 -7.86
CA ARG A 314 27.14 6.66 -6.67
C ARG A 314 26.89 5.21 -7.05
N VAL A 315 25.64 4.76 -7.05
CA VAL A 315 25.29 3.35 -7.25
C VAL A 315 23.96 3.19 -7.96
N GLU A 316 23.93 2.28 -8.93
CA GLU A 316 22.72 1.73 -9.53
C GLU A 316 22.42 0.38 -8.88
N ASN A 317 21.24 0.24 -8.28
CA ASN A 317 20.81 -1.01 -7.66
C ASN A 317 19.29 -1.15 -7.65
N ASP A 318 18.81 -2.24 -7.06
CA ASP A 318 17.38 -2.50 -6.90
C ASP A 318 16.62 -1.35 -6.22
N SER A 319 17.25 -0.65 -5.28
CA SER A 319 16.65 0.45 -4.51
C SER A 319 16.51 1.74 -5.30
N THR A 320 17.50 2.10 -6.12
CA THR A 320 17.40 3.25 -7.01
C THR A 320 16.29 3.05 -8.04
N TYR A 321 16.21 1.84 -8.63
CA TYR A 321 15.09 1.45 -9.48
C TYR A 321 13.75 1.43 -8.73
N TRP A 322 13.72 0.95 -7.48
CA TRP A 322 12.46 0.84 -6.75
C TRP A 322 11.81 2.19 -6.48
N LEU A 323 12.58 3.27 -6.25
CA LEU A 323 11.98 4.59 -6.14
C LEU A 323 11.39 5.06 -7.47
N PHE A 324 12.08 4.80 -8.59
CA PHE A 324 11.54 5.06 -9.92
C PHE A 324 10.26 4.27 -10.19
N PHE A 325 10.23 2.98 -9.81
CA PHE A 325 9.07 2.10 -9.90
C PHE A 325 7.83 2.64 -9.16
N GLU A 326 8.00 3.29 -8.01
CA GLU A 326 6.90 3.91 -7.26
C GLU A 326 6.37 5.18 -7.96
N LEU A 327 7.22 5.92 -8.70
CA LEU A 327 6.75 6.99 -9.58
C LEU A 327 5.91 6.45 -10.74
N ILE A 328 6.22 5.25 -11.25
CA ILE A 328 5.39 4.57 -12.28
C ILE A 328 4.01 4.22 -11.71
N TRP A 329 3.91 3.82 -10.43
CA TRP A 329 2.61 3.59 -9.77
C TRP A 329 1.75 4.86 -9.72
N ARG A 330 2.36 6.01 -9.41
CA ARG A 330 1.67 7.31 -9.45
C ARG A 330 1.14 7.60 -10.85
N ASP A 331 1.96 7.42 -11.88
CA ASP A 331 1.52 7.60 -13.27
C ASP A 331 0.42 6.62 -13.65
N PHE A 332 0.53 5.34 -13.27
CA PHE A 332 -0.48 4.32 -13.53
C PHE A 332 -1.86 4.74 -13.04
N PHE A 333 -1.97 5.24 -11.80
CA PHE A 333 -3.25 5.71 -11.28
C PHE A 333 -3.78 6.95 -12.03
N ARG A 334 -2.90 7.88 -12.43
CA ARG A 334 -3.30 9.04 -13.24
C ARG A 334 -3.77 8.65 -14.65
N PHE A 335 -3.10 7.71 -15.31
CA PHE A 335 -3.56 7.15 -16.60
C PHE A 335 -4.85 6.37 -16.44
N SER A 336 -4.99 5.63 -15.33
CA SER A 336 -6.22 4.91 -15.02
C SER A 336 -7.39 5.88 -14.84
N ALA A 337 -7.21 6.99 -14.13
CA ALA A 337 -8.24 8.00 -13.96
C ALA A 337 -8.76 8.55 -15.29
N ILE A 338 -7.89 8.70 -16.30
CA ILE A 338 -8.31 9.04 -17.67
C ILE A 338 -9.15 7.92 -18.29
N SER A 339 -8.68 6.66 -18.18
CA SER A 339 -9.32 5.49 -18.78
C SER A 339 -10.71 5.21 -18.21
N PHE A 340 -10.84 5.17 -16.88
CA PHE A 340 -12.08 4.78 -16.20
C PHE A 340 -12.97 5.97 -15.80
N GLY A 341 -12.45 7.20 -15.85
CA GLY A 341 -13.18 8.41 -15.47
C GLY A 341 -13.81 8.31 -14.09
N ASN A 342 -15.09 8.69 -13.98
CA ASN A 342 -15.79 8.75 -12.70
C ASN A 342 -16.06 7.39 -12.04
N ALA A 343 -15.71 6.27 -12.67
CA ALA A 343 -15.83 4.96 -12.03
C ALA A 343 -14.96 4.84 -10.77
N PHE A 344 -13.85 5.58 -10.68
CA PHE A 344 -13.01 5.65 -9.48
C PHE A 344 -13.71 6.15 -8.22
N PHE A 345 -14.74 6.98 -8.38
CA PHE A 345 -15.42 7.62 -7.25
C PHE A 345 -16.73 6.94 -6.88
N LYS A 346 -17.12 5.90 -7.65
CA LYS A 346 -18.35 5.13 -7.44
C LYS A 346 -18.10 3.92 -6.58
N LEU A 347 -19.11 3.50 -5.81
CA LEU A 347 -19.00 2.37 -4.89
C LEU A 347 -18.48 1.08 -5.54
N GLY A 348 -18.88 0.79 -6.78
CA GLY A 348 -18.44 -0.39 -7.53
C GLY A 348 -17.03 -0.30 -8.13
N GLY A 349 -16.34 0.85 -7.98
CA GLY A 349 -15.02 1.10 -8.52
C GLY A 349 -14.92 0.92 -10.05
N PRO A 350 -13.69 0.85 -10.59
CA PRO A 350 -13.43 0.48 -11.99
C PRO A 350 -14.06 -0.86 -12.43
N GLN A 351 -14.29 -1.80 -11.52
CA GLN A 351 -14.96 -3.08 -11.83
C GLN A 351 -16.49 -2.93 -12.07
N GLY A 352 -17.11 -1.83 -11.63
CA GLY A 352 -18.51 -1.53 -11.92
C GLY A 352 -19.56 -2.35 -11.16
N ASN A 353 -19.18 -3.17 -10.18
CA ASN A 353 -20.13 -3.98 -9.40
C ASN A 353 -20.26 -3.48 -7.95
N PRO A 354 -21.21 -2.57 -7.64
CA PRO A 354 -21.40 -2.05 -6.28
C PRO A 354 -21.98 -3.07 -5.31
N ARG A 355 -22.54 -4.19 -5.80
CA ARG A 355 -23.13 -5.27 -4.98
C ARG A 355 -22.13 -6.41 -4.71
N LYS A 356 -20.88 -6.28 -5.15
CA LYS A 356 -19.83 -7.29 -4.94
C LYS A 356 -19.65 -7.60 -3.45
N TYR A 357 -19.81 -6.60 -2.59
CA TYR A 357 -19.74 -6.74 -1.13
C TYR A 357 -20.93 -6.04 -0.46
N PRO A 358 -21.44 -6.57 0.67
CA PRO A 358 -22.51 -5.96 1.46
C PRO A 358 -21.96 -4.85 2.37
N TRP A 359 -21.57 -3.72 1.78
CA TRP A 359 -20.96 -2.59 2.50
C TRP A 359 -21.87 -2.06 3.63
N LYS A 360 -21.29 -1.88 4.82
CA LYS A 360 -21.95 -1.25 5.97
C LYS A 360 -21.68 0.26 6.01
N ARG A 361 -22.60 1.00 6.62
CA ARG A 361 -22.46 2.43 6.95
C ARG A 361 -22.75 2.65 8.43
N ASP A 362 -21.96 1.98 9.26
CA ASP A 362 -22.06 2.10 10.72
C ASP A 362 -21.21 3.30 11.18
N GLY A 363 -21.88 4.33 11.71
CA GLY A 363 -21.24 5.57 12.14
C GLY A 363 -20.31 5.39 13.35
N ALA A 364 -20.63 4.46 14.26
CA ALA A 364 -19.82 4.21 15.45
C ALA A 364 -18.54 3.46 15.08
N LEU A 365 -18.62 2.45 14.22
CA LEU A 365 -17.43 1.77 13.69
C LEU A 365 -16.54 2.70 12.86
N TYR A 366 -17.16 3.54 12.02
CA TYR A 366 -16.40 4.51 11.24
C TYR A 366 -15.70 5.53 12.15
N HIS A 367 -16.38 6.02 13.19
CA HIS A 367 -15.79 6.96 14.14
C HIS A 367 -14.63 6.32 14.92
N SER A 368 -14.78 5.08 15.41
CA SER A 368 -13.68 4.40 16.12
C SER A 368 -12.45 4.18 15.24
N TRP A 369 -12.65 3.85 13.96
CA TRP A 369 -11.56 3.79 12.98
C TRP A 369 -10.91 5.15 12.73
N LYS A 370 -11.73 6.18 12.47
CA LYS A 370 -11.28 7.55 12.20
C LYS A 370 -10.42 8.10 13.35
N GLU A 371 -10.82 7.83 14.59
CA GLU A 371 -10.19 8.35 15.81
C GLU A 371 -9.03 7.48 16.33
N GLY A 372 -8.82 6.28 15.77
CA GLY A 372 -7.81 5.34 16.28
C GLY A 372 -8.17 4.79 17.66
N LEU A 373 -9.43 4.33 17.78
CA LEU A 373 -10.06 3.75 18.97
C LEU A 373 -10.70 2.38 18.64
N THR A 374 -10.09 1.64 17.71
CA THR A 374 -10.60 0.34 17.24
C THR A 374 -10.32 -0.80 18.22
N GLY A 375 -9.38 -0.61 19.15
CA GLY A 375 -8.89 -1.66 20.04
C GLY A 375 -7.80 -2.53 19.40
N TYR A 376 -7.39 -2.24 18.16
CA TYR A 376 -6.27 -2.89 17.50
C TYR A 376 -5.07 -1.93 17.47
N PRO A 377 -4.04 -2.14 18.32
CA PRO A 377 -2.99 -1.15 18.54
C PRO A 377 -2.27 -0.68 17.27
N LEU A 378 -2.06 -1.59 16.30
CA LEU A 378 -1.42 -1.24 15.03
C LEU A 378 -2.30 -0.35 14.14
N VAL A 379 -3.61 -0.56 14.13
CA VAL A 379 -4.57 0.27 13.40
C VAL A 379 -4.67 1.63 14.07
N ASP A 380 -4.83 1.62 15.40
CA ASP A 380 -4.98 2.82 16.20
C ASP A 380 -3.76 3.74 16.11
N ALA A 381 -2.56 3.18 16.21
CA ALA A 381 -1.30 3.91 16.03
C ALA A 381 -1.23 4.62 14.66
N ASN A 382 -1.60 3.92 13.57
CA ASN A 382 -1.63 4.51 12.24
C ASN A 382 -2.68 5.61 12.12
N MET A 383 -3.90 5.38 12.59
CA MET A 383 -4.96 6.39 12.47
C MET A 383 -4.65 7.65 13.30
N ARG A 384 -3.97 7.48 14.45
CA ARG A 384 -3.46 8.60 15.26
C ARG A 384 -2.30 9.33 14.59
N GLU A 385 -1.35 8.63 13.95
CA GLU A 385 -0.30 9.25 13.12
C GLU A 385 -0.94 10.14 12.05
N LEU A 386 -1.89 9.59 11.30
CA LEU A 386 -2.55 10.29 10.21
C LEU A 386 -3.30 11.53 10.70
N LYS A 387 -4.11 11.40 11.75
CA LYS A 387 -4.89 12.51 12.30
C LYS A 387 -3.98 13.63 12.81
N THR A 388 -2.86 13.28 13.44
CA THR A 388 -1.96 14.25 14.09
C THR A 388 -1.03 14.94 13.09
N THR A 389 -0.57 14.22 12.07
CA THR A 389 0.53 14.68 11.20
C THR A 389 0.11 14.92 9.76
N GLY A 390 -1.05 14.40 9.36
CA GLY A 390 -1.49 14.38 7.96
C GLY A 390 -0.64 13.47 7.07
N PHE A 391 0.20 12.62 7.66
CA PHE A 391 1.00 11.65 6.94
C PHE A 391 0.78 10.24 7.52
N MET A 392 0.97 9.21 6.70
CA MET A 392 0.99 7.82 7.16
C MET A 392 1.89 7.02 6.22
N SER A 393 2.70 6.12 6.76
CA SER A 393 3.51 5.20 5.93
C SER A 393 2.65 4.42 4.92
N ASN A 394 3.20 4.07 3.75
CA ASN A 394 2.46 3.27 2.77
C ASN A 394 2.00 1.91 3.35
N ARG A 395 2.83 1.30 4.20
CA ARG A 395 2.48 0.06 4.92
C ARG A 395 1.28 0.29 5.83
N GLY A 396 1.28 1.37 6.60
CA GLY A 396 0.18 1.84 7.41
C GLY A 396 -1.12 2.01 6.63
N ARG A 397 -1.06 2.75 5.51
CA ARG A 397 -2.22 3.00 4.64
C ARG A 397 -2.86 1.71 4.14
N GLN A 398 -2.03 0.73 3.74
CA GLN A 398 -2.50 -0.59 3.32
C GLN A 398 -3.20 -1.36 4.47
N ILE A 399 -2.64 -1.29 5.68
CA ILE A 399 -3.20 -1.94 6.88
C ILE A 399 -4.57 -1.36 7.21
N VAL A 400 -4.67 -0.04 7.38
CA VAL A 400 -5.92 0.59 7.82
C VAL A 400 -7.02 0.55 6.76
N ALA A 401 -6.66 0.60 5.46
CA ALA A 401 -7.62 0.45 4.38
C ALA A 401 -8.15 -0.98 4.26
N SER A 402 -7.28 -1.99 4.42
CA SER A 402 -7.70 -3.39 4.52
C SER A 402 -8.59 -3.61 5.72
N PHE A 403 -8.25 -3.03 6.87
CA PHE A 403 -9.02 -3.19 8.09
C PHE A 403 -10.43 -2.61 7.98
N LEU A 404 -10.56 -1.37 7.48
CA LEU A 404 -11.88 -0.75 7.25
C LEU A 404 -12.75 -1.58 6.31
N THR A 405 -12.17 -2.05 5.20
CA THR A 405 -12.96 -2.70 4.13
C THR A 405 -13.21 -4.19 4.36
N ARG A 406 -12.30 -4.90 5.03
CA ARG A 406 -12.34 -6.37 5.18
C ARG A 406 -12.73 -6.81 6.58
N ASP A 407 -12.15 -6.21 7.62
CA ASP A 407 -12.45 -6.57 9.01
C ASP A 407 -13.75 -5.90 9.48
N MET A 408 -13.89 -4.59 9.24
CA MET A 408 -15.09 -3.84 9.63
C MET A 408 -16.23 -3.93 8.60
N GLY A 409 -15.91 -4.27 7.35
CA GLY A 409 -16.89 -4.36 6.26
C GLY A 409 -17.55 -3.02 5.90
N LEU A 410 -16.91 -1.90 6.26
CA LEU A 410 -17.42 -0.56 6.00
C LEU A 410 -17.20 -0.16 4.54
N GLU A 411 -18.10 0.70 4.06
CA GLU A 411 -18.01 1.28 2.74
C GLU A 411 -16.66 2.00 2.52
N TRP A 412 -15.89 1.55 1.53
CA TRP A 412 -14.51 2.02 1.32
C TRP A 412 -14.38 3.53 1.06
N ARG A 413 -15.42 4.16 0.48
CA ARG A 413 -15.42 5.60 0.19
C ARG A 413 -15.34 6.45 1.46
N LEU A 414 -15.85 5.95 2.59
CA LEU A 414 -15.73 6.64 3.88
C LEU A 414 -14.25 6.84 4.26
N GLY A 415 -13.44 5.79 4.11
CA GLY A 415 -12.01 5.88 4.32
C GLY A 415 -11.31 6.77 3.29
N ALA A 416 -11.74 6.72 2.03
CA ALA A 416 -11.20 7.59 0.98
C ALA A 416 -11.47 9.08 1.24
N TYR A 417 -12.66 9.43 1.73
CA TYR A 417 -13.02 10.80 2.12
C TYR A 417 -12.24 11.27 3.33
N TRP A 418 -12.05 10.41 4.34
CA TRP A 418 -11.19 10.76 5.47
C TRP A 418 -9.76 11.03 5.02
N PHE A 419 -9.18 10.16 4.21
CA PHE A 419 -7.84 10.36 3.66
C PHE A 419 -7.76 11.62 2.79
N GLU A 420 -8.80 11.92 2.03
CA GLU A 420 -8.93 13.18 1.30
C GLU A 420 -8.99 14.39 2.23
N GLU A 421 -9.55 14.31 3.42
CA GLU A 421 -9.51 15.42 4.38
C GLU A 421 -8.10 15.65 4.94
N VAL A 422 -7.47 14.61 5.50
CA VAL A 422 -6.32 14.79 6.39
C VAL A 422 -4.95 14.60 5.73
N LEU A 423 -4.84 13.90 4.61
CA LEU A 423 -3.54 13.67 4.00
C LEU A 423 -2.92 14.97 3.47
N LEU A 424 -1.70 15.28 3.89
CA LEU A 424 -0.84 16.31 3.29
C LEU A 424 -0.56 16.01 1.81
N ASP A 425 -0.47 14.72 1.48
CA ASP A 425 -0.15 14.22 0.14
C ASP A 425 -1.36 13.67 -0.62
N TYR A 426 -2.54 14.22 -0.36
CA TYR A 426 -3.74 13.86 -1.10
C TYR A 426 -3.55 14.11 -2.60
N ASP A 427 -3.66 13.03 -3.38
CA ASP A 427 -3.70 13.02 -4.84
C ASP A 427 -4.94 12.20 -5.23
N PRO A 428 -5.93 12.76 -5.94
CA PRO A 428 -7.21 12.10 -6.16
C PRO A 428 -7.04 10.77 -6.92
N CYS A 429 -6.15 10.72 -7.90
CA CYS A 429 -5.90 9.50 -8.67
C CYS A 429 -5.27 8.40 -7.80
N SER A 430 -4.24 8.75 -7.04
CA SER A 430 -3.49 7.81 -6.20
C SER A 430 -4.30 7.36 -5.00
N ASN A 431 -5.04 8.27 -4.34
CA ASN A 431 -5.87 7.96 -3.19
C ASN A 431 -7.02 7.01 -3.59
N TYR A 432 -7.90 7.44 -4.50
CA TYR A 432 -9.05 6.64 -4.89
C TYR A 432 -8.65 5.37 -5.63
N GLY A 433 -7.55 5.41 -6.39
CA GLY A 433 -6.96 4.22 -7.01
C GLY A 433 -6.52 3.17 -5.99
N ASN A 434 -5.76 3.57 -4.97
CA ASN A 434 -5.33 2.65 -3.91
C ASN A 434 -6.51 2.13 -3.07
N TRP A 435 -7.49 2.99 -2.77
CA TRP A 435 -8.70 2.57 -2.05
C TRP A 435 -9.53 1.56 -2.84
N CYS A 436 -9.71 1.76 -4.15
CA CYS A 436 -10.35 0.76 -5.01
C CYS A 436 -9.61 -0.57 -4.99
N TYR A 437 -8.27 -0.56 -5.00
CA TYR A 437 -7.44 -1.75 -4.90
C TYR A 437 -7.62 -2.45 -3.54
N ALA A 438 -7.53 -1.73 -2.42
CA ALA A 438 -7.71 -2.29 -1.08
C ALA A 438 -9.12 -2.89 -0.89
N ALA A 439 -10.14 -2.21 -1.39
CA ALA A 439 -11.54 -2.64 -1.34
C ALA A 439 -11.88 -3.81 -2.30
N GLY A 440 -10.96 -4.22 -3.18
CA GLY A 440 -11.21 -5.31 -4.14
C GLY A 440 -12.20 -4.95 -5.26
N VAL A 441 -12.40 -3.66 -5.51
CA VAL A 441 -13.24 -3.11 -6.60
C VAL A 441 -12.43 -2.41 -7.69
N GLY A 442 -11.11 -2.37 -7.53
CA GLY A 442 -10.13 -1.91 -8.52
C GLY A 442 -9.66 -3.03 -9.44
N SER A 443 -8.75 -2.71 -10.35
CA SER A 443 -8.26 -3.65 -11.37
C SER A 443 -7.10 -4.55 -10.90
N ASP A 444 -7.14 -5.01 -9.65
CA ASP A 444 -6.17 -6.00 -9.13
C ASP A 444 -6.57 -7.40 -9.61
N PRO A 445 -5.69 -8.19 -10.26
CA PRO A 445 -5.97 -9.58 -10.60
C PRO A 445 -6.12 -10.50 -9.37
N ARG A 446 -5.84 -10.01 -8.15
CA ARG A 446 -6.01 -10.75 -6.89
C ARG A 446 -7.28 -10.26 -6.19
N GLU A 447 -8.31 -11.10 -6.16
CA GLU A 447 -9.63 -10.67 -5.65
C GLU A 447 -9.74 -10.61 -4.10
N ASP A 448 -8.90 -11.37 -3.38
CA ASP A 448 -9.02 -11.57 -1.92
C ASP A 448 -7.75 -11.20 -1.13
N ARG A 449 -7.11 -10.08 -1.48
CA ARG A 449 -5.95 -9.60 -0.69
C ARG A 449 -6.44 -9.05 0.64
N TYR A 450 -6.06 -9.74 1.72
CA TYR A 450 -6.31 -9.36 3.11
C TYR A 450 -4.98 -9.20 3.87
N PHE A 451 -4.90 -8.18 4.72
CA PHE A 451 -3.73 -7.93 5.57
C PHE A 451 -4.00 -8.37 7.01
N SER A 452 -3.53 -9.57 7.36
CA SER A 452 -3.58 -10.06 8.74
C SER A 452 -2.76 -9.17 9.68
N LEU A 453 -3.41 -8.50 10.62
CA LEU A 453 -2.78 -7.59 11.57
C LEU A 453 -1.63 -8.22 12.37
N PRO A 454 -1.76 -9.43 12.96
CA PRO A 454 -0.64 -10.06 13.66
C PRO A 454 0.59 -10.25 12.79
N LYS A 455 0.38 -10.70 11.54
CA LYS A 455 1.49 -10.89 10.60
C LYS A 455 2.12 -9.57 10.21
N GLN A 456 1.32 -8.52 9.99
CA GLN A 456 1.85 -7.20 9.66
C GLN A 456 2.65 -6.61 10.82
N GLY A 457 2.11 -6.67 12.04
CA GLY A 457 2.80 -6.23 13.25
C GLY A 457 4.12 -6.98 13.44
N ALA A 458 4.10 -8.31 13.46
CA ALA A 458 5.32 -9.12 13.63
C ALA A 458 6.38 -8.88 12.53
N THR A 459 5.96 -8.51 11.31
CA THR A 459 6.90 -8.27 10.20
C THR A 459 7.48 -6.86 10.22
N TYR A 460 6.66 -5.84 10.52
CA TYR A 460 7.02 -4.43 10.29
C TYR A 460 7.18 -3.61 11.58
N ASP A 461 6.77 -4.16 12.73
CA ASP A 461 6.95 -3.58 14.06
C ASP A 461 7.19 -4.68 15.12
N PRO A 462 8.21 -5.55 14.96
CA PRO A 462 8.39 -6.74 15.82
C PRO A 462 8.60 -6.42 17.31
N GLU A 463 9.08 -5.21 17.61
CA GLU A 463 9.28 -4.72 18.97
C GLU A 463 8.16 -3.78 19.46
N ALA A 464 7.08 -3.65 18.68
CA ALA A 464 5.97 -2.73 18.92
C ALA A 464 6.43 -1.26 19.14
N ARG A 465 7.57 -0.85 18.58
CA ARG A 465 8.13 0.51 18.77
C ARG A 465 7.22 1.56 18.15
N TYR A 466 6.68 1.28 16.96
CA TYR A 466 5.76 2.19 16.28
C TYR A 466 4.45 2.31 17.05
N ILE A 467 3.87 1.17 17.48
CA ILE A 467 2.67 1.16 18.33
C ILE A 467 2.90 1.99 19.59
N LYS A 468 4.00 1.75 20.32
CA LYS A 468 4.30 2.44 21.59
C LYS A 468 4.63 3.94 21.42
N HIS A 469 5.07 4.34 20.24
CA HIS A 469 5.29 5.76 19.92
C HIS A 469 3.94 6.49 19.81
N TRP A 470 2.98 5.93 19.08
CA TRP A 470 1.68 6.55 18.78
C TRP A 470 0.55 6.25 19.78
N CYS A 471 0.71 5.17 20.55
CA CYS A 471 -0.15 4.78 21.66
C CYS A 471 0.69 4.77 22.95
N PRO A 472 1.06 5.96 23.48
CA PRO A 472 1.93 6.06 24.65
C PRO A 472 1.37 5.34 25.89
N GLU A 473 0.04 5.23 25.99
CA GLU A 473 -0.64 4.46 27.03
C GLU A 473 -0.27 2.96 26.99
N LEU A 474 0.22 2.43 25.87
CA LEU A 474 0.59 1.02 25.70
C LEU A 474 2.09 0.75 25.87
N ARG A 475 2.91 1.75 26.22
CA ARG A 475 4.39 1.63 26.31
C ARG A 475 4.87 0.50 27.23
N HIS A 476 4.17 0.32 28.34
CA HIS A 476 4.49 -0.66 29.38
C HIS A 476 4.09 -2.10 29.00
N ILE A 477 3.28 -2.27 27.95
CA ILE A 477 2.80 -3.58 27.53
C ILE A 477 3.89 -4.30 26.70
N PRO A 478 4.17 -5.59 26.96
CA PRO A 478 5.05 -6.42 26.14
C PRO A 478 4.64 -6.46 24.67
N ALA A 479 5.64 -6.47 23.77
CA ALA A 479 5.41 -6.41 22.33
C ALA A 479 4.63 -7.64 21.81
N ASP A 480 4.88 -8.83 22.36
CA ASP A 480 4.20 -10.07 21.96
C ASP A 480 2.69 -10.05 22.24
N ILE A 481 2.25 -9.26 23.23
CA ILE A 481 0.83 -9.01 23.52
C ILE A 481 0.27 -8.00 22.52
N LEU A 482 0.94 -6.87 22.32
CA LEU A 482 0.49 -5.80 21.41
C LEU A 482 0.35 -6.25 19.95
N LEU A 483 1.17 -7.21 19.53
CA LEU A 483 1.17 -7.75 18.18
C LEU A 483 0.17 -8.89 17.98
N ASN A 484 -0.52 -9.33 19.05
CA ASN A 484 -1.49 -10.41 18.99
C ASN A 484 -2.85 -10.01 19.59
N PRO A 485 -3.80 -9.56 18.76
CA PRO A 485 -5.13 -9.15 19.21
C PRO A 485 -5.89 -10.26 19.97
N ALA A 486 -5.63 -11.54 19.67
CA ALA A 486 -6.28 -12.66 20.35
C ALA A 486 -5.81 -12.86 21.80
N ARG A 487 -4.71 -12.20 22.21
CA ARG A 487 -4.21 -12.19 23.60
C ARG A 487 -4.74 -11.01 24.41
N PHE A 488 -5.49 -10.08 23.80
CA PHE A 488 -6.33 -9.17 24.55
C PHE A 488 -7.56 -9.97 25.02
N ASP A 489 -7.41 -10.71 26.12
CA ASP A 489 -8.59 -11.16 26.85
C ASP A 489 -9.21 -9.95 27.58
N GLY A 490 -10.53 -10.00 27.83
CA GLY A 490 -11.28 -8.91 28.46
C GLY A 490 -10.81 -8.50 29.85
N SER A 491 -9.79 -9.13 30.45
CA SER A 491 -9.20 -8.68 31.73
C SER A 491 -8.39 -7.38 31.58
N HIS A 492 -8.06 -6.97 30.36
CA HIS A 492 -7.35 -5.73 30.06
C HIS A 492 -8.27 -4.53 29.76
N GLN A 493 -9.59 -4.66 29.97
CA GLN A 493 -10.57 -3.57 29.83
C GLN A 493 -10.37 -2.40 30.81
N GLN A 494 -9.48 -2.51 31.80
CA GLN A 494 -9.18 -1.45 32.75
C GLN A 494 -8.23 -0.36 32.24
N TYR A 495 -7.62 -0.50 31.05
CA TYR A 495 -6.67 0.49 30.54
C TYR A 495 -7.32 1.70 29.83
N HIS A 496 -8.67 1.77 29.84
CA HIS A 496 -9.43 2.93 29.41
C HIS A 496 -9.45 4.01 30.52
N GLY A 497 -8.49 4.93 30.47
CA GLY A 497 -8.63 6.21 31.16
C GLY A 497 -9.77 7.02 30.52
N GLY A 498 -10.98 6.87 31.05
CA GLY A 498 -12.16 7.69 30.68
C GLY A 498 -13.24 6.91 29.93
N THR A 499 -14.43 6.90 30.50
CA THR A 499 -15.64 6.15 30.14
C THR A 499 -16.05 6.22 28.66
N ASN A 500 -16.09 5.07 27.98
CA ASN A 500 -17.15 4.74 27.02
C ASN A 500 -17.23 3.20 26.82
N PRO A 501 -18.44 2.63 26.65
CA PRO A 501 -18.66 1.19 26.70
C PRO A 501 -18.19 0.48 25.42
N GLU A 502 -17.89 -0.81 25.58
CA GLU A 502 -17.35 -1.72 24.57
C GLU A 502 -18.01 -1.63 23.20
N PRO A 503 -17.25 -1.73 22.10
CA PRO A 503 -17.86 -1.86 20.79
C PRO A 503 -18.42 -3.27 20.61
N SER A 504 -19.74 -3.33 20.37
CA SER A 504 -20.59 -4.53 20.29
C SER A 504 -20.18 -5.64 19.31
N TRP A 505 -19.18 -5.40 18.45
CA TRP A 505 -18.72 -6.39 17.47
C TRP A 505 -17.77 -7.45 18.05
N MET A 506 -17.26 -7.29 19.28
CA MET A 506 -16.58 -8.39 19.99
C MET A 506 -17.53 -9.54 20.37
N HIS A 507 -18.84 -9.30 20.42
CA HIS A 507 -19.81 -10.31 20.85
C HIS A 507 -20.54 -11.05 19.72
N GLU A 508 -20.43 -10.63 18.46
CA GLU A 508 -21.15 -11.29 17.36
C GLU A 508 -20.43 -12.52 16.77
N GLN A 509 -19.20 -12.83 17.19
CA GLN A 509 -18.63 -14.17 16.96
C GLN A 509 -19.02 -15.20 18.04
N ALA A 510 -19.68 -14.78 19.13
CA ALA A 510 -20.20 -15.67 20.17
C ALA A 510 -21.69 -16.04 20.00
N ALA A 511 -22.44 -15.34 19.13
CA ALA A 511 -23.87 -15.62 18.89
C ALA A 511 -24.12 -16.81 17.94
N GLY A 512 -23.07 -17.43 17.39
CA GLY A 512 -23.16 -18.69 16.63
C GLY A 512 -23.41 -19.93 17.50
N GLU A 513 -23.35 -19.81 18.83
CA GLU A 513 -23.40 -20.95 19.77
C GLU A 513 -24.61 -20.98 20.70
N ALA A 514 -25.46 -19.94 20.71
CA ALA A 514 -26.67 -19.91 21.52
C ALA A 514 -27.95 -20.41 20.80
N ALA A 515 -27.84 -20.89 19.55
CA ALA A 515 -28.97 -21.46 18.78
C ALA A 515 -29.12 -22.99 18.94
N GLY A 516 -28.39 -23.61 19.89
CA GLY A 516 -28.34 -25.07 20.07
C GLY A 516 -29.13 -25.64 21.25
N ALA A 517 -29.72 -24.82 22.12
CA ALA A 517 -30.33 -25.31 23.36
C ALA A 517 -31.68 -24.65 23.66
N ALA A 518 -32.72 -25.06 22.95
CA ALA A 518 -34.10 -25.08 23.44
C ALA A 518 -34.98 -25.89 22.47
N ALA A 519 -35.00 -27.21 22.65
CA ALA A 519 -36.02 -28.07 22.08
C ALA A 519 -36.80 -28.71 23.24
N GLN A 520 -38.13 -28.62 23.17
CA GLN A 520 -39.21 -29.48 23.72
C GLN A 520 -40.42 -28.65 24.24
N PRO A 521 -41.67 -29.17 24.19
CA PRO A 521 -42.76 -28.51 23.44
C PRO A 521 -44.10 -28.26 24.21
N TYR A 522 -45.06 -27.66 23.48
CA TYR A 522 -46.53 -27.57 23.69
C TYR A 522 -47.10 -26.37 24.49
N PRO A 523 -48.42 -26.05 24.39
CA PRO A 523 -49.28 -25.91 23.20
C PRO A 523 -50.03 -24.55 23.16
N SER A 524 -50.86 -24.35 22.12
CA SER A 524 -51.62 -23.14 21.77
C SER A 524 -52.60 -22.64 22.83
N ALA A 525 -52.80 -21.32 22.93
CA ALA A 525 -54.11 -20.72 23.24
C ALA A 525 -54.19 -19.20 22.93
N ALA A 526 -55.27 -18.84 22.23
CA ALA A 526 -56.13 -17.67 22.40
C ALA A 526 -55.57 -16.22 22.34
N ALA A 527 -55.93 -15.56 21.23
CA ALA A 527 -56.66 -14.29 21.14
C ALA A 527 -56.52 -13.25 22.27
N THR A 528 -56.14 -12.01 21.91
CA THR A 528 -57.10 -10.90 21.77
C THR A 528 -56.44 -9.62 21.23
N SER A 529 -57.20 -8.96 20.37
CA SER A 529 -57.00 -7.66 19.74
C SER A 529 -57.02 -6.50 20.74
N HIS A 530 -56.24 -5.44 20.47
CA HIS A 530 -56.72 -4.06 20.55
C HIS A 530 -55.86 -3.13 19.67
N THR A 531 -56.47 -2.67 18.58
CA THR A 531 -56.10 -1.47 17.80
C THR A 531 -56.98 -0.30 18.21
N HIS A 532 -56.46 0.94 18.11
CA HIS A 532 -57.13 2.17 17.65
C HIS A 532 -56.17 3.36 17.87
N GLN A 533 -56.05 4.41 17.04
CA GLN A 533 -56.68 4.87 15.80
C GLN A 533 -55.85 6.08 15.33
N ASN A 534 -55.59 6.31 14.05
CA ASN A 534 -56.23 7.32 13.16
C ASN A 534 -55.21 7.59 12.03
N GLN A 535 -55.52 7.98 10.79
CA GLN A 535 -56.72 8.20 10.00
C GLN A 535 -56.18 8.44 8.59
N GLN A 536 -56.76 7.84 7.56
CA GLN A 536 -57.30 8.54 6.38
C GLN A 536 -57.73 7.53 5.30
N GLU A 537 -59.01 7.64 4.96
CA GLU A 537 -59.77 7.01 3.88
C GLU A 537 -59.08 7.31 2.52
N THR A 538 -59.09 6.44 1.50
CA THR A 538 -60.27 6.02 0.74
C THR A 538 -60.05 4.71 -0.02
N THR A 539 -61.09 3.87 -0.02
CA THR A 539 -61.36 2.59 -0.69
C THR A 539 -61.67 2.72 -2.21
N PRO A 540 -62.06 1.66 -2.97
CA PRO A 540 -61.57 0.28 -3.07
C PRO A 540 -61.45 -0.24 -4.54
N LEU A 541 -60.83 -1.41 -4.77
CA LEU A 541 -61.48 -2.64 -5.32
C LEU A 541 -60.54 -3.59 -6.09
N ARG A 542 -60.70 -4.88 -5.75
CA ARG A 542 -60.55 -6.13 -6.55
C ARG A 542 -59.20 -6.36 -7.23
N GLY A 543 -58.52 -7.50 -7.06
CA GLY A 543 -58.92 -8.83 -6.66
C GLY A 543 -58.04 -9.85 -7.40
N SER A 544 -58.18 -11.13 -7.04
CA SER A 544 -57.57 -12.32 -7.65
C SER A 544 -56.14 -12.71 -7.22
N ALA A 545 -56.10 -13.71 -6.33
CA ALA A 545 -55.16 -14.83 -6.39
C ALA A 545 -55.80 -15.95 -7.27
N PRO A 546 -55.26 -17.19 -7.39
CA PRO A 546 -53.90 -17.72 -7.21
C PRO A 546 -53.49 -18.70 -8.36
N SER A 547 -52.24 -19.16 -8.38
CA SER A 547 -51.81 -20.54 -8.79
C SER A 547 -50.27 -20.63 -8.66
N SER A 548 -49.75 -21.29 -7.63
CA SER A 548 -49.33 -22.71 -7.60
C SER A 548 -48.28 -23.08 -8.66
N VAL A 549 -47.09 -23.52 -8.22
CA VAL A 549 -46.45 -24.81 -8.59
C VAL A 549 -45.17 -25.03 -7.76
N ALA A 550 -45.23 -26.11 -6.98
CA ALA A 550 -44.22 -27.12 -6.63
C ALA A 550 -42.77 -26.74 -6.26
N SER A 551 -42.46 -27.10 -5.02
CA SER A 551 -41.15 -27.50 -4.51
C SER A 551 -40.62 -28.78 -5.17
N SER A 552 -39.31 -28.83 -5.46
CA SER A 552 -38.55 -30.08 -5.49
C SER A 552 -37.22 -29.90 -4.75
N ALA A 553 -36.92 -30.90 -3.91
CA ALA A 553 -35.81 -30.92 -2.97
C ALA A 553 -34.49 -31.36 -3.64
N GLY A 554 -33.39 -30.67 -3.30
CA GLY A 554 -32.01 -31.10 -3.54
C GLY A 554 -31.23 -31.16 -2.22
N ARG A 555 -30.62 -32.31 -1.93
CA ARG A 555 -29.91 -32.67 -0.68
C ARG A 555 -28.72 -31.74 -0.34
N PRO A 556 -28.46 -31.43 0.94
CA PRO A 556 -27.19 -30.85 1.36
C PRO A 556 -26.10 -31.93 1.48
N SER A 557 -24.97 -31.67 0.83
CA SER A 557 -23.71 -32.42 0.95
C SER A 557 -22.99 -32.02 2.24
N LYS A 558 -22.53 -33.04 2.97
CA LYS A 558 -21.67 -33.00 4.16
C LYS A 558 -20.48 -32.05 3.97
N HIS A 559 -20.15 -31.26 5.00
CA HIS A 559 -18.82 -31.00 5.58
C HIS A 559 -18.99 -29.98 6.73
N GLY A 560 -19.41 -30.49 7.91
CA GLY A 560 -19.32 -29.73 9.16
C GLY A 560 -17.88 -29.80 9.69
N ALA A 561 -17.27 -28.65 9.95
CA ALA A 561 -15.98 -28.56 10.61
C ALA A 561 -16.17 -28.83 12.11
N MET A 562 -15.53 -29.89 12.61
CA MET A 562 -15.42 -30.20 14.03
C MET A 562 -14.77 -29.06 14.82
N TYR A 563 -15.44 -28.67 15.90
CA TYR A 563 -14.84 -28.10 17.11
C TYR A 563 -13.63 -28.93 17.54
N ARG A 564 -12.45 -28.31 17.76
CA ARG A 564 -11.29 -28.98 18.38
C ARG A 564 -11.22 -28.61 19.87
N PRO A 565 -11.27 -29.58 20.80
CA PRO A 565 -11.07 -29.33 22.22
C PRO A 565 -9.59 -29.03 22.53
N TYR A 566 -9.35 -28.36 23.67
CA TYR A 566 -8.03 -28.13 24.27
C TYR A 566 -7.12 -29.37 24.19
N LEU A 567 -6.03 -29.29 23.42
CA LEU A 567 -5.12 -30.41 23.20
C LEU A 567 -4.05 -30.43 24.30
N ARG A 568 -4.02 -31.48 25.12
CA ARG A 568 -2.85 -31.77 25.98
C ARG A 568 -1.64 -32.08 25.09
N ARG A 569 -0.42 -31.92 25.60
CA ARG A 569 0.84 -32.24 24.87
C ARG A 569 0.85 -33.65 24.26
N GLN A 570 0.11 -34.59 24.85
CA GLN A 570 -0.07 -35.97 24.36
C GLN A 570 -1.04 -36.11 23.16
N ASP A 571 -1.85 -35.08 22.87
CA ASP A 571 -2.87 -35.07 21.82
C ASP A 571 -2.45 -34.35 20.53
N ILE A 572 -1.28 -33.66 20.54
CA ILE A 572 -0.73 -32.98 19.34
C ILE A 572 -0.09 -34.01 18.42
N ARG A 573 -0.94 -34.72 17.68
CA ARG A 573 -0.50 -35.64 16.63
C ARG A 573 -0.17 -34.84 15.36
N ARG A 574 0.93 -35.22 14.72
CA ARG A 574 1.24 -34.77 13.35
C ARG A 574 0.04 -35.11 12.47
N GLY A 575 -0.54 -34.12 11.79
CA GLY A 575 -1.65 -34.36 10.87
C GLY A 575 -1.24 -35.35 9.78
N CYS A 576 -2.17 -36.18 9.30
CA CYS A 576 -1.88 -37.27 8.35
C CYS A 576 -1.06 -36.81 7.14
N CYS A 577 -1.35 -35.63 6.59
CA CYS A 577 -0.60 -35.06 5.46
C CYS A 577 0.87 -34.78 5.80
N LEU A 578 1.18 -34.19 6.96
CA LEU A 578 2.55 -33.91 7.37
C LEU A 578 3.32 -35.20 7.65
N SER A 579 2.67 -36.19 8.26
CA SER A 579 3.24 -37.51 8.50
C SER A 579 3.60 -38.23 7.20
N ILE A 580 2.76 -38.11 6.16
CA ILE A 580 3.04 -38.67 4.83
C ILE A 580 4.29 -38.00 4.22
N PHE A 581 4.40 -36.66 4.26
CA PHE A 581 5.59 -35.98 3.74
C PHE A 581 6.86 -36.36 4.50
N LEU A 582 6.79 -36.48 5.83
CA LEU A 582 7.94 -36.92 6.62
C LEU A 582 8.32 -38.38 6.34
N ALA A 583 7.34 -39.24 6.08
CA ALA A 583 7.59 -40.61 5.66
C ALA A 583 8.26 -40.66 4.28
N ILE A 584 7.80 -39.86 3.31
CA ILE A 584 8.44 -39.72 1.99
C ILE A 584 9.89 -39.24 2.14
N ASN A 585 10.14 -38.22 2.97
CA ASN A 585 11.48 -37.75 3.28
C ASN A 585 12.36 -38.87 3.87
N ALA A 586 11.85 -39.63 4.83
CA ALA A 586 12.58 -40.74 5.45
C ALA A 586 12.91 -41.85 4.45
N VAL A 587 11.94 -42.24 3.61
CA VAL A 587 12.15 -43.23 2.54
C VAL A 587 13.16 -42.72 1.52
N CYS A 588 13.17 -41.41 1.23
CA CYS A 588 14.15 -40.81 0.34
C CYS A 588 15.58 -40.85 0.91
N VAL A 589 15.75 -40.53 2.20
CA VAL A 589 17.05 -40.65 2.88
C VAL A 589 17.54 -42.10 2.86
N LEU A 590 16.67 -43.07 3.20
CA LEU A 590 17.02 -44.49 3.18
C LEU A 590 17.38 -44.99 1.78
N SER A 591 16.65 -44.55 0.75
CA SER A 591 16.94 -44.90 -0.64
C SER A 591 18.26 -44.30 -1.11
N ALA A 592 18.56 -43.04 -0.78
CA ALA A 592 19.83 -42.39 -1.11
C ALA A 592 21.02 -43.05 -0.40
N LEU A 593 20.87 -43.44 0.87
CA LEU A 593 21.88 -44.22 1.59
C LEU A 593 22.09 -45.60 0.97
N SER A 594 21.01 -46.27 0.54
CA SER A 594 21.08 -47.56 -0.14
C SER A 594 21.82 -47.44 -1.47
N VAL A 595 21.60 -46.35 -2.22
CA VAL A 595 22.36 -46.05 -3.44
C VAL A 595 23.84 -45.80 -3.10
N ALA A 596 24.16 -44.99 -2.09
CA ALA A 596 25.56 -44.77 -1.70
C ALA A 596 26.27 -46.10 -1.34
N VAL A 597 25.60 -47.00 -0.62
CA VAL A 597 26.12 -48.34 -0.31
C VAL A 597 26.27 -49.18 -1.58
N ALA A 598 25.29 -49.13 -2.49
CA ALA A 598 25.33 -49.81 -3.78
C ALA A 598 26.54 -49.36 -4.63
N GLU A 599 26.83 -48.06 -4.69
CA GLU A 599 28.00 -47.53 -5.41
C GLU A 599 29.33 -47.99 -4.77
N ILE A 600 29.41 -48.06 -3.42
CA ILE A 600 30.59 -48.58 -2.71
C ILE A 600 30.80 -50.06 -3.00
N LEU A 601 29.73 -50.86 -2.91
CA LEU A 601 29.78 -52.29 -3.25
C LEU A 601 30.19 -52.47 -4.71
N SER A 602 29.74 -51.60 -5.61
CA SER A 602 30.12 -51.64 -7.01
C SER A 602 31.63 -51.45 -7.21
N ILE A 603 32.26 -50.53 -6.47
CA ILE A 603 33.72 -50.31 -6.49
C ILE A 603 34.49 -51.51 -5.93
N VAL A 604 33.98 -52.15 -4.88
CA VAL A 604 34.67 -53.25 -4.18
C VAL A 604 34.56 -54.57 -4.93
N TYR A 605 33.40 -54.85 -5.52
CA TYR A 605 33.08 -56.17 -6.09
C TYR A 605 33.21 -56.24 -7.61
N HIS A 606 33.19 -55.10 -8.32
CA HIS A 606 33.45 -55.07 -9.76
C HIS A 606 34.84 -54.53 -10.04
N GLY A 607 35.55 -55.18 -10.96
CA GLY A 607 36.84 -54.71 -11.48
C GLY A 607 36.64 -53.51 -12.42
N LEU A 608 36.24 -52.36 -11.87
CA LEU A 608 35.90 -51.17 -12.63
C LEU A 608 37.14 -50.48 -13.21
N SER A 609 36.97 -49.85 -14.37
CA SER A 609 37.98 -48.94 -14.94
C SER A 609 38.15 -47.69 -14.06
N PRO A 610 39.27 -46.93 -14.20
CA PRO A 610 39.44 -45.66 -13.47
C PRO A 610 38.28 -44.67 -13.67
N LEU A 611 37.70 -44.64 -14.88
CA LEU A 611 36.52 -43.84 -15.18
C LEU A 611 35.28 -44.36 -14.45
N GLY A 612 35.09 -45.68 -14.40
CA GLY A 612 34.02 -46.32 -13.64
C GLY A 612 34.10 -45.97 -12.15
N ILE A 613 35.29 -46.08 -11.55
CA ILE A 613 35.51 -45.70 -10.13
C ILE A 613 35.18 -44.23 -9.90
N ALA A 614 35.63 -43.32 -10.78
CA ALA A 614 35.34 -41.89 -10.66
C ALA A 614 33.82 -41.60 -10.69
N ILE A 615 33.09 -42.24 -11.60
CA ILE A 615 31.62 -42.10 -11.69
C ILE A 615 30.93 -42.60 -10.42
N ARG A 616 31.35 -43.75 -9.87
CA ARG A 616 30.82 -44.29 -8.60
C ARG A 616 31.08 -43.35 -7.42
N VAL A 617 32.27 -42.74 -7.35
CA VAL A 617 32.59 -41.73 -6.34
C VAL A 617 31.67 -40.50 -6.46
N TYR A 618 31.41 -40.02 -7.68
CA TYR A 618 30.42 -38.96 -7.88
C TYR A 618 29.01 -39.39 -7.45
N GLY A 619 28.59 -40.62 -7.78
CA GLY A 619 27.32 -41.19 -7.34
C GLY A 619 27.16 -41.18 -5.81
N ILE A 620 28.22 -41.54 -5.07
CA ILE A 620 28.27 -41.48 -3.60
C ILE A 620 28.11 -40.03 -3.12
N VAL A 621 28.87 -39.09 -3.68
CA VAL A 621 28.83 -37.68 -3.29
C VAL A 621 27.44 -37.08 -3.52
N PHE A 622 26.83 -37.32 -4.68
CA PHE A 622 25.49 -36.84 -4.97
C PHE A 622 24.44 -37.49 -4.07
N SER A 623 24.56 -38.79 -3.77
CA SER A 623 23.67 -39.49 -2.84
C SER A 623 23.74 -38.91 -1.43
N ILE A 624 24.93 -38.58 -0.94
CA ILE A 624 25.13 -37.86 0.33
C ILE A 624 24.51 -36.45 0.26
N GLY A 625 24.63 -35.78 -0.88
CA GLY A 625 23.96 -34.50 -1.15
C GLY A 625 22.43 -34.59 -1.04
N VAL A 626 21.82 -35.67 -1.53
CA VAL A 626 20.38 -35.95 -1.36
C VAL A 626 20.03 -36.08 0.13
N VAL A 627 20.82 -36.85 0.89
CA VAL A 627 20.62 -37.02 2.34
C VAL A 627 20.66 -35.66 3.06
N PHE A 628 21.67 -34.84 2.79
CA PHE A 628 21.76 -33.50 3.39
C PHE A 628 20.61 -32.59 2.99
N THR A 629 20.10 -32.73 1.77
CA THR A 629 18.96 -31.97 1.24
C THR A 629 17.64 -32.33 1.92
N GLU A 630 17.43 -33.60 2.26
CA GLU A 630 16.22 -34.06 2.94
C GLU A 630 16.27 -33.88 4.46
N LEU A 631 17.47 -33.90 5.06
CA LEU A 631 17.67 -33.61 6.49
C LEU A 631 17.75 -32.11 6.79
N GLY A 632 17.97 -31.26 5.79
CA GLY A 632 18.13 -29.80 5.97
C GLY A 632 19.35 -29.42 6.82
N TRP A 633 20.38 -30.27 6.84
CA TRP A 633 21.46 -30.19 7.82
C TRP A 633 22.41 -29.00 7.63
N THR A 634 22.67 -28.58 6.39
CA THR A 634 23.62 -27.50 6.12
C THR A 634 22.91 -26.23 5.64
N GLN A 635 23.46 -25.07 6.01
CA GLN A 635 22.95 -23.77 5.57
C GLN A 635 23.15 -23.55 4.06
N ALA A 636 24.28 -24.03 3.51
CA ALA A 636 24.57 -24.00 2.08
C ALA A 636 23.51 -24.73 1.22
N VAL A 637 22.99 -25.86 1.69
CA VAL A 637 21.94 -26.62 0.98
C VAL A 637 20.58 -25.92 1.10
N ARG A 638 20.33 -25.20 2.21
CA ARG A 638 19.13 -24.39 2.40
C ARG A 638 19.09 -23.17 1.47
N ASP A 639 20.22 -22.58 1.13
CA ASP A 639 20.26 -21.34 0.34
C ASP A 639 20.35 -21.58 -1.19
N THR A 640 20.48 -22.83 -1.63
CA THR A 640 20.60 -23.17 -3.05
C THR A 640 19.24 -23.25 -3.74
N TRP A 641 18.96 -22.34 -4.68
CA TRP A 641 17.68 -22.27 -5.41
C TRP A 641 17.30 -23.58 -6.12
N LEU A 642 18.29 -24.29 -6.68
CA LEU A 642 18.11 -25.55 -7.40
C LEU A 642 17.57 -26.65 -6.48
N LEU A 643 18.11 -26.75 -5.26
CA LEU A 643 17.67 -27.71 -4.26
C LEU A 643 16.45 -27.22 -3.49
N GLN A 644 16.02 -25.96 -3.63
CA GLN A 644 14.73 -25.54 -3.08
C GLN A 644 13.54 -25.89 -3.99
N ASN A 645 13.77 -26.06 -5.30
CA ASN A 645 12.72 -26.40 -6.25
C ASN A 645 12.50 -27.92 -6.31
N TRP A 646 11.28 -28.39 -6.02
CA TRP A 646 10.97 -29.83 -6.01
C TRP A 646 11.02 -30.49 -7.40
N ILE A 647 10.78 -29.72 -8.47
CA ILE A 647 10.94 -30.22 -9.84
C ILE A 647 12.41 -30.54 -10.10
N SER A 648 13.30 -29.61 -9.73
CA SER A 648 14.75 -29.77 -9.85
C SER A 648 15.29 -30.89 -8.96
N ARG A 649 14.78 -31.03 -7.72
CA ARG A 649 15.08 -32.19 -6.85
C ARG A 649 14.71 -33.50 -7.53
N GLY A 650 13.49 -33.59 -8.07
CA GLY A 650 13.03 -34.80 -8.76
C GLY A 650 13.93 -35.19 -9.93
N ALA A 651 14.37 -34.21 -10.72
CA ALA A 651 15.32 -34.44 -11.81
C ALA A 651 16.69 -34.93 -11.31
N ILE A 652 17.22 -34.34 -10.24
CA ILE A 652 18.51 -34.75 -9.65
C ILE A 652 18.42 -36.16 -9.08
N TYR A 653 17.36 -36.50 -8.34
CA TYR A 653 17.23 -37.81 -7.70
C TYR A 653 17.06 -38.91 -8.76
N THR A 654 16.29 -38.61 -9.81
CA THR A 654 16.14 -39.51 -10.96
C THR A 654 17.48 -39.71 -11.68
N PHE A 655 18.25 -38.64 -11.87
CA PHE A 655 19.57 -38.71 -12.50
C PHE A 655 20.54 -39.56 -11.69
N VAL A 656 20.60 -39.38 -10.37
CA VAL A 656 21.46 -40.18 -9.48
C VAL A 656 21.07 -41.66 -9.53
N GLY A 657 19.77 -41.99 -9.47
CA GLY A 657 19.33 -43.39 -9.58
C GLY A 657 19.59 -44.00 -10.97
N LEU A 658 19.53 -43.21 -12.04
CA LEU A 658 19.88 -43.66 -13.39
C LEU A 658 21.37 -43.94 -13.56
N LEU A 659 22.24 -43.13 -12.94
CA LEU A 659 23.68 -43.37 -12.93
C LEU A 659 24.02 -44.72 -12.27
N SER A 660 23.26 -45.10 -11.23
CA SER A 660 23.43 -46.40 -10.57
C SER A 660 23.09 -47.57 -11.51
N ILE A 661 21.97 -47.49 -12.24
CA ILE A 661 21.46 -48.59 -13.07
C ILE A 661 22.17 -48.73 -14.42
N LYS A 662 22.42 -47.62 -15.13
CA LYS A 662 22.74 -47.62 -16.57
C LYS A 662 24.08 -48.30 -16.91
N GLN A 663 24.93 -48.54 -15.92
CA GLN A 663 26.26 -49.16 -16.11
C GLN A 663 26.33 -50.65 -15.74
N GLU A 664 25.27 -51.27 -15.19
CA GLU A 664 25.26 -52.73 -14.93
C GLU A 664 24.90 -53.55 -16.18
N VAL A 665 24.32 -52.94 -17.21
CA VAL A 665 23.95 -53.63 -18.46
C VAL A 665 25.19 -54.04 -19.27
N GLU A 666 26.38 -53.51 -18.96
CA GLU A 666 27.63 -53.81 -19.67
C GLU A 666 28.42 -55.01 -19.10
N HIS A 667 28.08 -55.54 -17.92
CA HIS A 667 28.74 -56.73 -17.35
C HIS A 667 27.79 -57.93 -17.22
N GLU A 668 28.00 -58.95 -18.04
CA GLU A 668 27.15 -60.16 -18.16
C GLU A 668 26.94 -60.97 -16.86
N ALA A 669 25.66 -61.25 -16.60
CA ALA A 669 25.06 -62.58 -16.40
C ALA A 669 25.39 -63.44 -15.16
N ARG A 670 25.62 -62.85 -13.99
CA ARG A 670 25.21 -63.52 -12.72
C ARG A 670 24.47 -62.55 -11.83
N ILE A 671 23.19 -62.80 -11.59
CA ILE A 671 22.43 -62.15 -10.51
C ILE A 671 23.00 -62.70 -9.20
N ASN A 672 24.06 -62.08 -8.69
CA ASN A 672 24.41 -62.19 -7.29
C ASN A 672 23.54 -61.19 -6.51
N ILE A 673 23.33 -61.45 -5.22
CA ILE A 673 22.51 -60.61 -4.33
C ILE A 673 22.94 -59.13 -4.35
N VAL A 674 24.22 -58.87 -4.64
CA VAL A 674 24.82 -57.54 -4.79
C VAL A 674 24.24 -56.77 -5.98
N ASN A 675 24.18 -57.37 -7.18
CA ASN A 675 23.64 -56.71 -8.38
C ASN A 675 22.13 -56.47 -8.25
N ALA A 676 21.41 -57.42 -7.67
CA ALA A 676 19.99 -57.24 -7.38
C ALA A 676 19.76 -56.05 -6.42
N PHE A 677 20.60 -55.91 -5.39
CA PHE A 677 20.56 -54.79 -4.46
C PHE A 677 20.85 -53.44 -5.15
N ILE A 678 21.90 -53.37 -5.97
CA ILE A 678 22.27 -52.13 -6.71
C ILE A 678 21.12 -51.68 -7.61
N TYR A 679 20.57 -52.61 -8.39
CA TYR A 679 19.44 -52.33 -9.28
C TYR A 679 18.19 -51.87 -8.52
N CYS A 680 17.86 -52.52 -7.40
CA CYS A 680 16.71 -52.13 -6.57
C CYS A 680 16.90 -50.76 -5.89
N ALA A 681 18.11 -50.46 -5.42
CA ALA A 681 18.43 -49.17 -4.82
C ALA A 681 18.30 -48.03 -5.84
N GLY A 682 18.82 -48.22 -7.06
CA GLY A 682 18.69 -47.25 -8.15
C GLY A 682 17.24 -47.02 -8.58
N LEU A 683 16.44 -48.08 -8.73
CA LEU A 683 15.02 -47.96 -9.08
C LEU A 683 14.20 -47.25 -7.99
N GLY A 684 14.51 -47.52 -6.72
CA GLY A 684 13.88 -46.84 -5.59
C GLY A 684 14.07 -45.33 -5.67
N LEU A 685 15.30 -44.87 -5.95
CA LEU A 685 15.61 -43.45 -6.03
C LEU A 685 15.01 -42.78 -7.27
N ILE A 686 14.92 -43.51 -8.40
CA ILE A 686 14.20 -43.04 -9.60
C ILE A 686 12.72 -42.85 -9.30
N GLY A 687 12.07 -43.83 -8.68
CA GLY A 687 10.65 -43.74 -8.31
C GLY A 687 10.36 -42.53 -7.41
N LEU A 688 11.25 -42.28 -6.44
CA LEU A 688 11.18 -41.10 -5.59
C LEU A 688 11.46 -39.79 -6.34
N GLY A 689 12.40 -39.80 -7.30
CA GLY A 689 12.68 -38.65 -8.15
C GLY A 689 11.46 -38.25 -8.99
N VAL A 690 10.78 -39.23 -9.60
CA VAL A 690 9.51 -39.00 -10.30
C VAL A 690 8.43 -38.48 -9.35
N LEU A 691 8.32 -39.04 -8.15
CA LEU A 691 7.38 -38.57 -7.13
C LEU A 691 7.62 -37.09 -6.77
N TYR A 692 8.87 -36.68 -6.51
CA TYR A 692 9.21 -35.28 -6.22
C TYR A 692 8.95 -34.35 -7.41
N PHE A 693 9.20 -34.83 -8.63
CA PHE A 693 8.88 -34.07 -9.85
C PHE A 693 7.37 -33.80 -9.95
N VAL A 694 6.55 -34.83 -9.79
CA VAL A 694 5.08 -34.73 -9.81
C VAL A 694 4.59 -33.83 -8.68
N MET A 695 5.07 -34.04 -7.46
CA MET A 695 4.72 -33.20 -6.30
C MET A 695 5.13 -31.74 -6.49
N GLY A 696 6.24 -31.49 -7.22
CA GLY A 696 6.69 -30.16 -7.62
C GLY A 696 5.76 -29.49 -8.63
N VAL A 697 5.32 -30.21 -9.67
CA VAL A 697 4.35 -29.72 -10.66
C VAL A 697 3.02 -29.32 -9.99
N PHE A 698 2.55 -30.11 -9.04
CA PHE A 698 1.34 -29.81 -8.25
C PHE A 698 1.56 -28.83 -7.09
N CYS A 699 2.74 -28.20 -6.99
CA CYS A 699 3.08 -27.19 -5.99
C CYS A 699 2.88 -27.66 -4.52
N LEU A 700 3.02 -28.96 -4.25
CA LEU A 700 2.76 -29.55 -2.93
C LEU A 700 3.78 -29.14 -1.86
N LYS A 701 4.92 -28.57 -2.26
CA LYS A 701 5.89 -27.93 -1.34
C LYS A 701 5.20 -26.88 -0.46
N GLY A 702 4.38 -26.02 -1.08
CA GLY A 702 3.65 -24.98 -0.34
C GLY A 702 2.58 -25.54 0.61
N VAL A 703 2.09 -26.76 0.36
CA VAL A 703 1.18 -27.46 1.27
C VAL A 703 1.95 -28.06 2.45
N ARG A 704 3.09 -28.71 2.18
CA ARG A 704 3.98 -29.22 3.23
C ARG A 704 4.45 -28.11 4.17
N ASP A 705 4.95 -27.00 3.61
CA ASP A 705 5.53 -25.91 4.39
C ASP A 705 4.47 -25.23 5.28
N ARG A 706 3.24 -25.08 4.79
CA ARG A 706 2.09 -24.62 5.60
C ARG A 706 1.79 -25.58 6.74
N ARG A 707 1.67 -26.88 6.47
CA ARG A 707 1.38 -27.89 7.52
C ARG A 707 2.50 -28.03 8.55
N ALA A 708 3.75 -27.88 8.12
CA ALA A 708 4.91 -27.90 9.01
C ALA A 708 4.95 -26.65 9.91
N ALA A 709 4.62 -25.47 9.38
CA ALA A 709 4.48 -24.25 10.16
C ALA A 709 3.36 -24.38 11.20
N ASP A 710 2.18 -24.86 10.78
CA ASP A 710 1.04 -25.11 11.70
C ASP A 710 1.43 -26.03 12.86
N TYR A 711 2.13 -27.13 12.57
CA TYR A 711 2.59 -28.08 13.60
C TYR A 711 3.65 -27.47 14.52
N THR A 712 4.56 -26.66 13.99
CA THR A 712 5.61 -26.00 14.78
C THR A 712 5.03 -24.98 15.75
N ILE A 713 4.03 -24.21 15.30
CA ILE A 713 3.29 -23.25 16.12
C ILE A 713 2.55 -23.97 17.25
N LEU A 714 1.81 -25.04 16.93
CA LEU A 714 1.11 -25.84 17.95
C LEU A 714 2.07 -26.46 18.97
N LYS A 715 3.24 -26.91 18.52
CA LYS A 715 4.26 -27.48 19.40
C LYS A 715 4.89 -26.42 20.31
N SER A 716 5.25 -25.25 19.79
CA SER A 716 5.85 -24.18 20.58
C SER A 716 4.86 -23.58 21.59
N GLN A 717 3.57 -23.46 21.21
CA GLN A 717 2.51 -23.07 22.13
C GLN A 717 2.38 -24.05 23.30
N ALA A 718 2.39 -25.37 23.03
CA ALA A 718 2.32 -26.38 24.08
C ALA A 718 3.58 -26.44 24.97
N GLU A 719 4.77 -26.20 24.40
CA GLU A 719 6.03 -26.13 25.17
C GLU A 719 6.07 -24.89 26.08
N LEU A 720 5.56 -23.75 25.60
CA LEU A 720 5.46 -22.51 26.38
C LEU A 720 4.44 -22.65 27.53
N GLU A 721 3.27 -23.23 27.27
CA GLU A 721 2.26 -23.48 28.31
C GLU A 721 2.76 -24.43 29.41
N GLU A 722 3.57 -25.42 29.06
CA GLU A 722 4.14 -26.35 30.03
C GLU A 722 5.30 -25.72 30.80
N ALA A 723 6.07 -24.83 30.18
CA ALA A 723 7.07 -24.01 30.87
C ALA A 723 6.41 -23.05 31.87
N LEU A 724 5.30 -22.43 31.48
CA LEU A 724 4.49 -21.56 32.34
C LEU A 724 3.83 -22.34 33.49
N ARG A 725 3.38 -23.58 33.27
CA ARG A 725 2.90 -24.46 34.35
C ARG A 725 4.01 -24.87 35.31
N ARG A 726 5.22 -25.17 34.80
CA ARG A 726 6.38 -25.51 35.64
C ARG A 726 6.90 -24.33 36.46
N HIS A 727 6.75 -23.11 35.97
CA HIS A 727 7.09 -21.89 36.71
C HIS A 727 5.94 -21.32 37.56
N GLY A 728 4.70 -21.68 37.26
CA GLY A 728 3.52 -21.29 38.03
C GLY A 728 3.22 -22.16 39.25
N ASP A 729 3.99 -23.23 39.48
CA ASP A 729 3.86 -24.13 40.63
C ASP A 729 4.95 -23.89 41.71
N VAL A 730 5.67 -22.76 41.63
CA VAL A 730 6.43 -22.26 42.78
C VAL A 730 5.44 -21.50 43.67
N GLY A 731 5.05 -22.18 44.75
CA GLY A 731 4.14 -21.69 45.76
C GLY A 731 4.52 -20.31 46.30
N LYS A 732 3.48 -19.60 46.71
CA LYS A 732 3.40 -18.19 47.03
C LYS A 732 4.11 -17.77 48.33
N ASP A 733 5.07 -18.55 48.86
CA ASP A 733 5.54 -18.39 50.25
C ASP A 733 7.07 -18.25 50.45
N ASP A 734 7.92 -18.14 49.41
CA ASP A 734 9.38 -17.97 49.62
C ASP A 734 10.01 -16.84 48.77
N LEU A 735 9.42 -15.65 48.78
CA LEU A 735 10.07 -14.42 48.27
C LEU A 735 9.96 -13.27 49.29
N GLU A 736 10.16 -13.58 50.57
CA GLU A 736 10.63 -12.62 51.57
C GLU A 736 11.99 -13.12 52.08
N ASP A 737 13.06 -12.81 51.34
CA ASP A 737 14.42 -12.55 51.84
C ASP A 737 15.48 -12.75 50.74
N ALA A 738 15.90 -11.66 50.10
CA ALA A 738 17.32 -11.42 49.77
C ALA A 738 17.53 -10.02 49.14
N PRO A 739 18.65 -9.34 49.45
CA PRO A 739 18.75 -7.89 49.39
C PRO A 739 19.20 -7.32 48.05
N SER A 740 18.86 -6.05 47.88
CA SER A 740 19.40 -5.12 46.88
C SER A 740 20.93 -5.07 46.91
N THR A 741 21.59 -5.37 45.78
CA THR A 741 22.89 -4.76 45.44
C THR A 741 23.09 -4.72 43.93
N TYR A 742 23.15 -3.49 43.41
CA TYR A 742 23.80 -3.14 42.17
C TYR A 742 25.31 -3.41 42.28
N GLN A 743 25.91 -4.07 41.29
CA GLN A 743 27.29 -3.80 40.88
C GLN A 743 27.49 -4.05 39.38
N ALA A 744 28.07 -3.06 38.72
CA ALA A 744 28.56 -3.10 37.35
C ALA A 744 29.93 -3.82 37.29
N GLY A 745 30.15 -4.62 36.24
CA GLY A 745 31.45 -5.21 35.91
C GLY A 745 31.38 -5.91 34.56
N GLY A 746 32.20 -5.46 33.60
CA GLY A 746 32.17 -5.90 32.21
C GLY A 746 32.95 -7.18 31.89
N GLY A 747 32.97 -7.54 30.60
CA GLY A 747 33.83 -8.57 30.02
C GLY A 747 33.06 -9.57 29.16
N GLY A 748 33.33 -9.58 27.84
CA GLY A 748 32.56 -10.31 26.84
C GLY A 748 32.84 -11.82 26.73
N GLY A 749 32.06 -12.47 25.87
CA GLY A 749 32.28 -13.87 25.45
C GLY A 749 30.98 -14.58 25.06
N PHE A 750 30.92 -15.02 23.80
CA PHE A 750 29.85 -15.79 23.15
C PHE A 750 29.27 -16.97 23.97
N SER A 751 27.93 -17.14 23.99
CA SER A 751 27.22 -18.25 23.31
C SER A 751 25.72 -18.32 23.62
N ARG A 752 24.92 -18.22 22.55
CA ARG A 752 23.81 -19.11 22.15
C ARG A 752 22.85 -19.74 23.21
N VAL A 753 21.63 -19.20 23.16
CA VAL A 753 20.26 -19.80 23.09
C VAL A 753 19.58 -20.39 24.35
N VAL A 754 18.29 -19.99 24.46
CA VAL A 754 17.09 -20.65 25.05
C VAL A 754 16.85 -20.23 26.50
N VAL A 755 15.75 -19.57 26.91
CA VAL A 755 14.35 -19.44 26.41
C VAL A 755 13.97 -17.98 26.23
#